data_AF-A0A932INK0-F1
#
_entry.id   AF-A0A932INK0-F1
#
_cell.length_a   1.000
_cell.length_b   1.000
_cell.length_c   1.000
_cell.angle_alpha   90.00
_cell.angle_beta   90.00
_cell.angle_gamma   90.00
#
_symmetry.space_group_name_H-M   'P 1'
#
loop_
_entity.id
_entity.type
_entity.pdbx_description
1 polymer ?
#
loop_
_entity_poly.entity_id
_entity_poly.type
_entity_poly.pdbx_seq_one_letter_code
_entity_poly.pdbx_strand_id
1 'polypeptide(L)'
;GTNDEATYLVNNRQMYFIPVVNPDGYEYNRTTNPGGGGMWRKNRRNNGGSYGVDPNRNYGPYNMWNASNGGSSTDPNSDQYRGTAPFSEPENAAIDVFMRVHSFKTAFNYHTYGNYLIYPYGYLSAENNDSLIYRDWTYEMTFDNHYTNGTDQQTVNYSTRGNSDDYMFGDTSSGKVKTFTMTPEVGLSSDGVGGNGFWARSERIQPLAQENLRQNKVLSYLAGSYTSLIRTNIQDDSGNGYLDRGENFSLQLNIKNRGRVTTQALTVNVISSNPYIQFTSSNVLVDSIPAQTASQVTFTGNLIATATTGVPFQLYITQTDPQGYLKRDTLTMFLGTPSVLLADSASNGTGNWTTGSGWGLTTNSHSAPNAFTDSPSGTYNAYANNSLTLNNQINLATYQYVQLKFWAKWIIEPSWDFAMVELSTNNGLNWTTLHSKLSHSGSGRDTVQRVERWGYESYTPGLTWVEQDVDLSSYSGNQIKIRFRLGADGGDNRDGFYVDDIRLFGWNPNYDTAAATTPALNYPPNDSVNIPRRPTLRWYSSSAALTYRLQVSSDAGFTSIVYDDSTLTDTVKMLQPLNYNTQFWWRVWAKNNVGTSGFTEAWSFTTIVAPPALPTLVFPANAQQFLPLTTTFSWNQSSGASSYILQLSSDTNFTTLLLDDSTLVDTSKEVTGLSLDSKYYWRVKAVNIGGTSMFSEIRSFTTLGTPPATTAQIEPEDGSTYLPSTLKFSWSGVVSANRYHLQISDDSTFSSLVIDDSAITQVSTSIGPLGDEVKYFWRVRAMNDFGSSDWTSAWDFTTGTKTLLVSVADRWNLLSVPLSVPDYRKTSVFGSSTSQAFTFDGTYIGKDTLANGVGYWLKFNGSQNVGVAGNVHQVQSIQVSEGWNLVGSISDPLAVNMIVSNPGGIVTSEFWDYASGYSTSDTIYPGKGYWVKSNQAGTLTLSSLVNSSANGGSLGKIKIVQTSELPPPPPEGDGYINNSIIPSEFALEQNYPNPFNPSTVISYQLPVDSRVTLKVYNVLGEVVATLVDEFQVSGFKFQEWNVGEHPSGVYMYKLSIGTFSEIKRMLLIK
;
A
#
# COMPACT_ATOMS: atom_id res chain seq x y z
N GLY A 1 6.51 17.04 -18.70
CA GLY A 1 6.51 17.62 -20.06
C GLY A 1 5.18 17.32 -20.74
N THR A 2 5.02 17.68 -22.02
CA THR A 2 3.78 17.43 -22.80
C THR A 2 3.69 16.04 -23.42
N ASN A 3 4.78 15.26 -23.36
CA ASN A 3 4.85 13.88 -23.79
C ASN A 3 5.39 13.02 -22.63
N ASP A 4 4.64 11.98 -22.26
CA ASP A 4 4.94 11.16 -21.07
C ASP A 4 6.24 10.37 -21.22
N GLU A 5 6.47 9.78 -22.40
CA GLU A 5 7.70 9.03 -22.73
C GLU A 5 8.95 9.92 -22.62
N ALA A 6 8.92 11.09 -23.26
CA ALA A 6 10.04 12.02 -23.21
C ALA A 6 10.28 12.53 -21.79
N THR A 7 9.21 12.80 -21.04
CA THR A 7 9.30 13.23 -19.63
C THR A 7 9.93 12.14 -18.77
N TYR A 8 9.52 10.88 -18.95
CA TYR A 8 10.08 9.73 -18.26
C TYR A 8 11.58 9.59 -18.54
N LEU A 9 11.98 9.62 -19.82
CA LEU A 9 13.38 9.46 -20.20
C LEU A 9 14.25 10.60 -19.64
N VAL A 10 13.81 11.86 -19.73
CA VAL A 10 14.57 13.01 -19.19
C VAL A 10 14.68 12.95 -17.67
N ASN A 11 13.63 12.55 -16.95
CA ASN A 11 13.66 12.47 -15.50
C ASN A 11 14.52 11.30 -14.98
N ASN A 12 14.72 10.25 -15.78
CA ASN A 12 15.34 9.00 -15.35
C ASN A 12 16.62 8.63 -16.12
N ARG A 13 17.12 9.51 -16.99
CA ARG A 13 18.37 9.32 -17.73
C ARG A 13 19.15 10.63 -17.73
N GLN A 14 20.48 10.51 -17.66
CA GLN A 14 21.37 11.62 -18.00
C GLN A 14 21.77 11.44 -19.47
N MET A 15 21.23 12.30 -20.33
CA MET A 15 21.53 12.30 -21.76
C MET A 15 22.47 13.47 -22.06
N TYR A 16 23.57 13.19 -22.76
CA TYR A 16 24.58 14.16 -23.11
C TYR A 16 24.64 14.29 -24.62
N PHE A 17 24.76 15.52 -25.10
CA PHE A 17 24.82 15.84 -26.52
C PHE A 17 26.10 16.64 -26.76
N ILE A 18 26.94 16.16 -27.68
CA ILE A 18 28.13 16.88 -28.16
C ILE A 18 27.88 17.21 -29.63
N PRO A 19 27.31 18.40 -29.95
CA PRO A 19 26.88 18.70 -31.30
C PRO A 19 28.03 18.79 -32.32
N VAL A 20 29.22 19.19 -31.87
CA VAL A 20 30.40 19.37 -32.72
C VAL A 20 31.65 18.89 -31.99
N VAL A 21 32.15 17.70 -32.34
CA VAL A 21 33.41 17.14 -31.79
C VAL A 21 34.65 17.76 -32.45
N ASN A 22 34.56 18.14 -33.72
CA ASN A 22 35.65 18.75 -34.51
C ASN A 22 35.30 20.20 -34.90
N PRO A 23 35.35 21.16 -33.95
CA PRO A 23 34.93 22.54 -34.20
C PRO A 23 35.83 23.25 -35.23
N ASP A 24 37.14 22.99 -35.20
CA ASP A 24 38.09 23.63 -36.12
C ASP A 24 37.85 23.19 -37.58
N GLY A 25 37.59 21.90 -37.81
CA GLY A 25 37.23 21.39 -39.13
C GLY A 25 35.88 21.91 -39.62
N TYR A 26 34.89 22.01 -38.73
CA TYR A 26 33.59 22.60 -39.02
C TYR A 26 33.74 24.08 -39.45
N GLU A 27 34.46 24.88 -38.66
CA GLU A 27 34.67 26.30 -38.92
C GLU A 27 35.48 26.54 -40.19
N TYR A 28 36.44 25.66 -40.49
CA TYR A 28 37.17 25.70 -41.76
C TYR A 28 36.24 25.51 -42.96
N ASN A 29 35.33 24.51 -42.93
CA ASN A 29 34.34 24.32 -43.99
C ASN A 29 33.40 25.53 -44.10
N ARG A 30 32.88 26.05 -42.97
CA ARG A 30 31.99 27.22 -42.96
C ARG A 30 32.66 28.47 -43.52
N THR A 31 33.93 28.68 -43.20
CA THR A 31 34.68 29.87 -43.63
C THR A 31 35.13 29.79 -45.09
N THR A 32 35.59 28.63 -45.53
CA THR A 32 36.08 28.44 -46.91
C THR A 32 34.96 28.19 -47.91
N ASN A 33 33.82 27.65 -47.45
CA ASN A 33 32.66 27.29 -48.26
C ASN A 33 31.36 27.75 -47.58
N PRO A 34 31.13 29.07 -47.44
CA PRO A 34 29.99 29.62 -46.69
C PRO A 34 28.62 29.34 -47.32
N GLY A 35 28.58 28.97 -48.61
CA GLY A 35 27.38 28.51 -49.31
C GLY A 35 27.13 27.00 -49.21
N GLY A 36 27.96 26.27 -48.43
CA GLY A 36 27.98 24.82 -48.37
C GLY A 36 28.90 24.16 -49.40
N GLY A 37 29.05 22.84 -49.32
CA GLY A 37 29.86 22.03 -50.25
C GLY A 37 31.33 21.82 -49.86
N GLY A 38 31.78 22.32 -48.70
CA GLY A 38 33.14 22.10 -48.20
C GLY A 38 33.42 20.64 -47.84
N MET A 39 34.49 20.06 -48.38
CA MET A 39 34.79 18.62 -48.23
C MET A 39 35.86 18.34 -47.17
N TRP A 40 36.17 19.30 -46.29
CA TRP A 40 37.18 19.08 -45.24
C TRP A 40 36.67 18.10 -44.19
N ARG A 41 37.44 17.04 -43.91
CA ARG A 41 37.07 15.95 -43.00
C ARG A 41 37.82 15.98 -41.65
N LYS A 42 39.14 16.19 -41.70
CA LYS A 42 40.06 16.03 -40.57
C LYS A 42 39.94 17.20 -39.56
N ASN A 43 40.62 17.13 -38.43
CA ASN A 43 40.84 18.33 -37.60
C ASN A 43 41.81 19.32 -38.31
N ARG A 44 42.30 20.35 -37.61
CA ARG A 44 43.17 21.40 -38.19
C ARG A 44 44.63 21.38 -37.70
N ARG A 45 45.08 20.27 -37.11
CA ARG A 45 46.48 20.08 -36.66
C ARG A 45 47.49 20.34 -37.78
N ASN A 46 48.54 21.13 -37.54
CA ASN A 46 49.64 21.27 -38.49
C ASN A 46 50.65 20.12 -38.31
N ASN A 47 50.91 19.37 -39.38
CA ASN A 47 51.79 18.20 -39.40
C ASN A 47 53.12 18.46 -40.13
N GLY A 48 53.56 19.72 -40.22
CA GLY A 48 54.82 20.08 -40.88
C GLY A 48 54.72 20.15 -42.40
N GLY A 49 53.60 20.67 -42.91
CA GLY A 49 53.36 20.87 -44.35
C GLY A 49 52.02 20.36 -44.84
N SER A 50 51.44 19.35 -44.17
CA SER A 50 50.05 18.94 -44.32
C SER A 50 49.22 19.34 -43.09
N TYR A 51 47.90 19.29 -43.21
CA TYR A 51 46.99 19.61 -42.11
C TYR A 51 46.02 18.47 -41.81
N GLY A 52 45.72 18.31 -40.53
CA GLY A 52 44.66 17.49 -39.98
C GLY A 52 45.03 16.03 -39.71
N VAL A 53 44.46 15.49 -38.64
CA VAL A 53 44.33 14.07 -38.30
C VAL A 53 42.85 13.69 -38.40
N ASP A 54 42.52 12.50 -38.88
CA ASP A 54 41.14 11.99 -38.87
C ASP A 54 40.74 11.67 -37.43
N PRO A 55 39.80 12.42 -36.82
CA PRO A 55 39.41 12.20 -35.43
C PRO A 55 38.84 10.80 -35.23
N ASN A 56 38.17 10.21 -36.23
CA ASN A 56 37.63 8.85 -36.11
C ASN A 56 38.62 7.76 -36.51
N ARG A 57 39.93 8.06 -36.49
CA ARG A 57 41.05 7.10 -36.57
C ARG A 57 42.07 7.29 -35.42
N ASN A 58 41.83 8.22 -34.51
CA ASN A 58 42.77 8.63 -33.47
C ASN A 58 42.45 8.05 -32.07
N TYR A 59 41.45 7.19 -31.92
CA TYR A 59 41.13 6.56 -30.63
C TYR A 59 42.04 5.36 -30.32
N GLY A 60 42.36 5.16 -29.04
CA GLY A 60 43.10 3.99 -28.52
C GLY A 60 42.18 2.88 -28.00
N PRO A 61 42.71 1.86 -27.29
CA PRO A 61 44.11 1.59 -26.94
C PRO A 61 44.98 1.26 -28.15
N TYR A 62 46.30 1.20 -27.95
CA TYR A 62 47.28 1.07 -29.05
C TYR A 62 47.04 -0.13 -29.97
N ASN A 63 46.61 -1.28 -29.43
CA ASN A 63 46.29 -2.47 -30.22
C ASN A 63 45.07 -2.29 -31.15
N MET A 64 44.10 -1.45 -30.78
CA MET A 64 42.95 -1.10 -31.62
C MET A 64 43.31 0.01 -32.62
N TRP A 65 44.09 1.00 -32.19
CA TRP A 65 44.59 2.09 -33.05
C TRP A 65 45.57 1.61 -34.14
N ASN A 66 46.39 0.60 -33.80
CA ASN A 66 47.41 0.01 -34.67
C ASN A 66 47.13 -1.45 -35.06
N ALA A 67 45.85 -1.82 -35.17
CA ALA A 67 45.44 -3.14 -35.66
C ALA A 67 46.00 -3.42 -37.07
N SER A 68 46.32 -4.67 -37.39
CA SER A 68 46.99 -5.05 -38.66
C SER A 68 46.05 -5.10 -39.89
N ASN A 69 44.84 -4.57 -39.79
CA ASN A 69 43.79 -4.65 -40.82
C ASN A 69 43.87 -3.54 -41.90
N GLY A 70 44.81 -2.60 -41.78
CA GLY A 70 44.97 -1.51 -42.75
C GLY A 70 43.91 -0.40 -42.70
N GLY A 71 43.02 -0.39 -41.69
CA GLY A 71 41.85 0.51 -41.64
C GLY A 71 42.10 2.00 -41.39
N SER A 72 43.37 2.46 -41.48
CA SER A 72 43.78 3.86 -41.40
C SER A 72 45.22 4.07 -41.92
N SER A 73 45.62 5.31 -42.19
CA SER A 73 46.93 5.63 -42.80
C SER A 73 47.92 6.25 -41.81
N THR A 74 49.21 6.01 -42.03
CA THR A 74 50.33 6.73 -41.36
C THR A 74 50.85 7.92 -42.16
N ASP A 75 50.38 8.13 -43.40
CA ASP A 75 50.75 9.29 -44.23
C ASP A 75 49.95 10.54 -43.79
N PRO A 76 50.60 11.63 -43.35
CA PRO A 76 49.94 12.88 -42.97
C PRO A 76 49.09 13.54 -44.07
N ASN A 77 49.25 13.17 -45.33
CA ASN A 77 48.45 13.68 -46.45
C ASN A 77 47.15 12.89 -46.67
N SER A 78 47.00 11.72 -46.05
CA SER A 78 45.79 10.92 -46.17
C SER A 78 44.61 11.55 -45.41
N ASP A 79 43.40 11.42 -45.97
CA ASP A 79 42.14 11.75 -45.28
C ASP A 79 41.84 10.81 -44.11
N GLN A 80 42.52 9.66 -44.05
CA GLN A 80 42.40 8.66 -42.99
C GLN A 80 43.66 8.64 -42.10
N TYR A 81 44.43 9.74 -42.09
CA TYR A 81 45.64 9.84 -41.27
C TYR A 81 45.28 9.72 -39.78
N ARG A 82 45.85 8.71 -39.10
CA ARG A 82 45.47 8.33 -37.73
C ARG A 82 46.19 9.10 -36.61
N GLY A 83 47.10 10.00 -36.95
CA GLY A 83 47.95 10.71 -35.99
C GLY A 83 49.22 9.95 -35.62
N THR A 84 49.98 10.48 -34.66
CA THR A 84 51.28 9.91 -34.23
C THR A 84 51.15 8.87 -33.11
N ALA A 85 50.05 8.90 -32.36
CA ALA A 85 49.73 8.01 -31.25
C ALA A 85 48.19 8.03 -31.03
N PRO A 86 47.60 7.03 -30.34
CA PRO A 86 46.22 7.15 -29.88
C PRO A 86 46.06 8.38 -28.99
N PHE A 87 44.98 9.12 -29.19
CA PHE A 87 44.66 10.38 -28.50
C PHE A 87 45.72 11.48 -28.66
N SER A 88 46.43 11.52 -29.80
CA SER A 88 47.36 12.61 -30.12
C SER A 88 46.63 13.96 -30.31
N GLU A 89 45.35 13.91 -30.67
CA GLU A 89 44.54 15.09 -30.93
C GLU A 89 43.76 15.55 -29.69
N PRO A 90 43.70 16.87 -29.41
CA PRO A 90 43.03 17.39 -28.23
C PRO A 90 41.52 17.09 -28.21
N GLU A 91 40.87 17.04 -29.38
CA GLU A 91 39.46 16.69 -29.50
C GLU A 91 39.20 15.25 -29.00
N ASN A 92 40.02 14.30 -29.44
CA ASN A 92 39.95 12.90 -29.04
C ASN A 92 40.31 12.70 -27.56
N ALA A 93 41.35 13.38 -27.08
CA ALA A 93 41.75 13.33 -25.67
C ALA A 93 40.65 13.87 -24.75
N ALA A 94 39.90 14.91 -25.18
CA ALA A 94 38.76 15.42 -24.43
C ALA A 94 37.62 14.38 -24.33
N ILE A 95 37.33 13.65 -25.40
CA ILE A 95 36.35 12.55 -25.38
C ILE A 95 36.82 11.42 -24.46
N ASP A 96 38.11 11.06 -24.46
CA ASP A 96 38.66 10.06 -23.53
C ASP A 96 38.45 10.46 -22.07
N VAL A 97 38.78 11.71 -21.72
CA VAL A 97 38.53 12.23 -20.36
C VAL A 97 37.04 12.18 -20.03
N PHE A 98 36.18 12.61 -20.95
CA PHE A 98 34.72 12.58 -20.78
C PHE A 98 34.20 11.16 -20.53
N MET A 99 34.67 10.17 -21.28
CA MET A 99 34.31 8.76 -21.10
C MET A 99 34.82 8.15 -19.79
N ARG A 100 35.90 8.69 -19.21
CA ARG A 100 36.45 8.23 -17.93
C ARG A 100 35.76 8.85 -16.71
N VAL A 101 35.26 10.09 -16.83
CA VAL A 101 34.58 10.78 -15.71
C VAL A 101 33.07 10.50 -15.67
N HIS A 102 32.52 9.86 -16.70
CA HIS A 102 31.11 9.47 -16.77
C HIS A 102 30.95 7.96 -16.99
N SER A 103 29.87 7.39 -16.47
CA SER A 103 29.55 5.95 -16.58
C SER A 103 28.51 5.66 -17.66
N PHE A 104 28.84 5.97 -18.92
CA PHE A 104 27.94 5.73 -20.04
C PHE A 104 27.62 4.24 -20.21
N LYS A 105 26.36 3.96 -20.55
CA LYS A 105 25.88 2.61 -20.86
C LYS A 105 25.71 2.41 -22.35
N THR A 106 25.28 3.46 -23.04
CA THR A 106 25.03 3.48 -24.48
C THR A 106 25.50 4.81 -25.06
N ALA A 107 25.93 4.83 -26.33
CA ALA A 107 26.24 6.07 -27.04
C ALA A 107 26.00 5.92 -28.56
N PHE A 108 25.67 7.03 -29.22
CA PHE A 108 25.75 7.14 -30.67
C PHE A 108 26.85 8.11 -31.09
N ASN A 109 27.59 7.73 -32.12
CA ASN A 109 28.57 8.57 -32.79
C ASN A 109 28.04 8.92 -34.19
N TYR A 110 27.35 10.05 -34.33
CA TYR A 110 26.68 10.40 -35.58
C TYR A 110 27.66 10.76 -36.70
N HIS A 111 27.44 10.16 -37.88
CA HIS A 111 28.17 10.42 -39.11
C HIS A 111 27.18 10.53 -40.30
N THR A 112 27.72 10.88 -41.46
CA THR A 112 27.02 10.84 -42.76
C THR A 112 28.03 10.38 -43.81
N TYR A 113 27.71 9.53 -44.78
CA TYR A 113 26.37 9.09 -45.20
C TYR A 113 26.36 7.59 -45.55
N GLY A 114 25.17 7.01 -45.67
CA GLY A 114 24.97 5.66 -46.21
C GLY A 114 23.70 4.94 -45.76
N ASN A 115 22.95 5.49 -44.80
CA ASN A 115 21.89 4.82 -44.06
C ASN A 115 22.38 3.53 -43.39
N TYR A 116 23.47 3.64 -42.63
CA TYR A 116 24.03 2.53 -41.85
C TYR A 116 23.83 2.74 -40.36
N LEU A 117 23.65 1.66 -39.60
CA LEU A 117 23.79 1.64 -38.15
C LEU A 117 24.89 0.64 -37.77
N ILE A 118 26.10 1.16 -37.62
CA ILE A 118 27.33 0.38 -37.50
C ILE A 118 27.61 0.10 -36.03
N TYR A 119 28.00 -1.12 -35.67
CA TYR A 119 28.42 -1.48 -34.31
C TYR A 119 29.80 -2.17 -34.28
N PRO A 120 30.50 -2.19 -33.13
CA PRO A 120 31.82 -2.81 -33.02
C PRO A 120 31.88 -4.31 -33.42
N TYR A 121 32.97 -4.80 -34.02
CA TYR A 121 34.24 -4.12 -34.19
C TYR A 121 34.52 -3.68 -35.63
N GLY A 122 35.25 -2.58 -35.76
CA GLY A 122 35.92 -2.19 -37.01
C GLY A 122 37.36 -2.73 -37.09
N TYR A 123 38.11 -2.69 -35.99
CA TYR A 123 39.52 -3.09 -35.92
C TYR A 123 39.75 -4.60 -36.07
N LEU A 124 38.69 -5.40 -35.90
CA LEU A 124 38.67 -6.85 -36.10
C LEU A 124 37.56 -7.21 -37.07
N SER A 125 37.87 -8.04 -38.06
CA SER A 125 36.86 -8.66 -38.93
C SER A 125 36.24 -9.89 -38.23
N ALA A 126 35.64 -9.64 -37.07
CA ALA A 126 35.00 -10.67 -36.25
C ALA A 126 33.90 -10.05 -35.38
N GLU A 127 32.87 -10.84 -35.10
CA GLU A 127 31.86 -10.50 -34.11
C GLU A 127 32.44 -10.53 -32.68
N ASN A 128 31.75 -9.86 -31.76
CA ASN A 128 32.11 -9.79 -30.35
C ASN A 128 31.13 -10.62 -29.49
N ASN A 129 31.48 -10.84 -28.22
CA ASN A 129 30.67 -11.67 -27.31
C ASN A 129 29.24 -11.11 -27.06
N ASP A 130 29.00 -9.84 -27.36
CA ASP A 130 27.70 -9.17 -27.23
C ASP A 130 27.03 -8.89 -28.59
N SER A 131 27.52 -9.46 -29.70
CA SER A 131 26.94 -9.23 -31.03
C SER A 131 25.46 -9.64 -31.12
N LEU A 132 25.01 -10.64 -30.35
CA LEU A 132 23.58 -10.98 -30.26
C LEU A 132 22.74 -9.86 -29.61
N ILE A 133 23.30 -9.12 -28.66
CA ILE A 133 22.65 -7.96 -28.04
C ILE A 133 22.55 -6.84 -29.08
N TYR A 134 23.64 -6.55 -29.80
CA TYR A 134 23.62 -5.55 -30.87
C TYR A 134 22.56 -5.86 -31.91
N ARG A 135 22.51 -7.10 -32.43
CA ARG A 135 21.50 -7.51 -33.42
C ARG A 135 20.06 -7.37 -32.95
N ASP A 136 19.76 -7.69 -31.67
CA ASP A 136 18.42 -7.48 -31.10
C ASP A 136 18.07 -5.99 -30.96
N TRP A 137 19.07 -5.16 -30.62
CA TRP A 137 18.88 -3.72 -30.45
C TRP A 137 18.79 -2.96 -31.77
N THR A 138 19.69 -3.25 -32.72
CA THR A 138 19.74 -2.57 -34.01
C THR A 138 18.53 -2.91 -34.85
N TYR A 139 18.02 -4.15 -34.79
CA TYR A 139 16.74 -4.49 -35.42
C TYR A 139 15.60 -3.59 -34.94
N GLU A 140 15.47 -3.40 -33.62
CA GLU A 140 14.45 -2.51 -33.04
C GLU A 140 14.69 -1.03 -33.41
N MET A 141 15.95 -0.61 -33.50
CA MET A 141 16.31 0.75 -33.87
C MET A 141 16.00 1.06 -35.34
N THR A 142 16.31 0.14 -36.26
CA THR A 142 16.19 0.37 -37.70
C THR A 142 14.84 -0.02 -38.29
N PHE A 143 13.89 -0.46 -37.46
CA PHE A 143 12.58 -0.95 -37.90
C PHE A 143 11.83 0.05 -38.80
N ASP A 144 11.88 1.34 -38.49
CA ASP A 144 11.14 2.38 -39.24
C ASP A 144 11.95 2.97 -40.42
N ASN A 145 13.29 2.98 -40.34
CA ASN A 145 14.13 3.71 -41.29
C ASN A 145 14.96 2.84 -42.23
N HIS A 146 14.90 1.51 -42.05
CA HIS A 146 15.53 0.52 -42.93
C HIS A 146 17.05 0.68 -43.05
N TYR A 147 17.73 1.21 -42.02
CA TYR A 147 19.19 1.34 -42.05
C TYR A 147 19.85 -0.05 -42.04
N THR A 148 20.81 -0.24 -42.93
CA THR A 148 21.63 -1.44 -42.96
C THR A 148 22.50 -1.48 -41.70
N ASN A 149 22.38 -2.54 -40.91
CA ASN A 149 23.01 -2.59 -39.59
C ASN A 149 23.89 -3.84 -39.41
N GLY A 150 25.04 -3.66 -38.75
CA GLY A 150 26.11 -4.66 -38.69
C GLY A 150 27.44 -4.07 -38.24
N THR A 151 28.50 -4.87 -38.29
CA THR A 151 29.88 -4.38 -38.15
C THR A 151 30.32 -3.57 -39.38
N ASP A 152 31.48 -2.92 -39.33
CA ASP A 152 32.07 -2.21 -40.48
C ASP A 152 32.10 -3.10 -41.75
N GLN A 153 32.53 -4.36 -41.60
CA GLN A 153 32.61 -5.30 -42.71
C GLN A 153 31.24 -5.69 -43.26
N GLN A 154 30.21 -5.73 -42.42
CA GLN A 154 28.83 -6.09 -42.79
C GLN A 154 28.04 -4.90 -43.36
N THR A 155 28.51 -3.68 -43.18
CA THR A 155 27.82 -2.44 -43.56
C THR A 155 28.55 -1.71 -44.69
N VAL A 156 29.68 -1.09 -44.36
CA VAL A 156 30.49 -0.27 -45.28
C VAL A 156 31.51 -1.11 -46.07
N ASN A 157 31.67 -2.39 -45.74
CA ASN A 157 32.49 -3.37 -46.45
C ASN A 157 34.00 -3.03 -46.49
N TYR A 158 34.49 -2.34 -45.47
CA TYR A 158 35.93 -2.15 -45.23
C TYR A 158 36.19 -2.09 -43.73
N SER A 159 37.38 -2.48 -43.29
CA SER A 159 37.74 -2.39 -41.87
C SER A 159 38.25 -1.00 -41.50
N THR A 160 37.92 -0.51 -40.31
CA THR A 160 38.55 0.69 -39.73
C THR A 160 39.47 0.34 -38.57
N ARG A 161 40.27 1.28 -38.07
CA ARG A 161 41.03 1.12 -36.82
C ARG A 161 41.22 2.47 -36.13
N GLY A 162 41.16 2.47 -34.81
CA GLY A 162 41.18 3.69 -34.00
C GLY A 162 39.92 4.55 -34.10
N ASN A 163 38.76 3.94 -34.40
CA ASN A 163 37.46 4.62 -34.36
C ASN A 163 36.91 4.73 -32.92
N SER A 164 35.93 5.59 -32.72
CA SER A 164 35.30 5.85 -31.41
C SER A 164 34.55 4.64 -30.86
N ASP A 165 33.82 3.91 -31.70
CA ASP A 165 32.97 2.80 -31.26
C ASP A 165 33.80 1.64 -30.68
N ASP A 166 34.87 1.24 -31.36
CA ASP A 166 35.79 0.21 -30.91
C ASP A 166 36.44 0.58 -29.57
N TYR A 167 36.83 1.84 -29.41
CA TYR A 167 37.36 2.34 -28.15
C TYR A 167 36.30 2.26 -27.05
N MET A 168 35.15 2.91 -27.24
CA MET A 168 34.12 3.07 -26.21
C MET A 168 33.56 1.72 -25.73
N PHE A 169 33.43 0.75 -26.63
CA PHE A 169 32.99 -0.62 -26.32
C PHE A 169 34.12 -1.54 -25.88
N GLY A 170 35.21 -1.61 -26.64
CA GLY A 170 36.21 -2.66 -26.55
C GLY A 170 37.32 -2.43 -25.53
N ASP A 171 37.60 -1.18 -25.16
CA ASP A 171 38.65 -0.90 -24.19
C ASP A 171 38.21 -1.19 -22.75
N THR A 172 38.90 -2.16 -22.14
CA THR A 172 38.72 -2.61 -20.76
C THR A 172 39.90 -2.23 -19.86
N SER A 173 40.91 -1.54 -20.41
CA SER A 173 42.21 -1.31 -19.76
C SER A 173 42.41 0.11 -19.23
N SER A 174 41.59 1.06 -19.67
CA SER A 174 41.69 2.49 -19.34
C SER A 174 40.93 2.92 -18.08
N GLY A 175 40.19 2.02 -17.44
CA GLY A 175 39.34 2.36 -16.29
C GLY A 175 38.02 3.06 -16.64
N LYS A 176 37.70 3.24 -17.94
CA LYS A 176 36.35 3.64 -18.37
C LYS A 176 35.35 2.49 -18.26
N VAL A 177 34.06 2.81 -18.26
CA VAL A 177 32.99 1.81 -18.32
C VAL A 177 32.79 1.34 -19.76
N LYS A 178 32.64 0.02 -19.94
CA LYS A 178 32.21 -0.57 -21.21
C LYS A 178 30.88 0.04 -21.66
N THR A 179 30.90 0.74 -22.79
CA THR A 179 29.74 1.45 -23.35
C THR A 179 29.30 0.77 -24.63
N PHE A 180 28.01 0.49 -24.80
CA PHE A 180 27.49 -0.06 -26.04
C PHE A 180 27.29 1.07 -27.05
N THR A 181 28.07 1.04 -28.13
CA THR A 181 28.14 2.17 -29.06
C THR A 181 27.80 1.75 -30.46
N MET A 182 27.19 2.68 -31.20
CA MET A 182 26.89 2.51 -32.60
C MET A 182 27.08 3.83 -33.35
N THR A 183 27.36 3.74 -34.64
CA THR A 183 27.49 4.87 -35.55
C THR A 183 26.34 4.87 -36.55
N PRO A 184 25.36 5.79 -36.41
CA PRO A 184 24.43 6.10 -37.47
C PRO A 184 25.13 6.90 -38.58
N GLU A 185 25.18 6.36 -39.80
CA GLU A 185 25.60 7.06 -41.02
C GLU A 185 24.35 7.57 -41.74
N VAL A 186 23.97 8.82 -41.48
CA VAL A 186 22.67 9.36 -41.86
C VAL A 186 22.64 9.84 -43.31
N GLY A 187 21.55 9.53 -44.01
CA GLY A 187 21.26 9.99 -45.37
C GLY A 187 21.97 9.20 -46.46
N LEU A 188 21.51 9.40 -47.69
CA LEU A 188 22.08 8.83 -48.92
C LEU A 188 22.89 9.89 -49.68
N SER A 189 23.69 9.44 -50.65
CA SER A 189 24.40 10.34 -51.56
C SER A 189 23.46 11.35 -52.23
N SER A 190 22.26 10.92 -52.60
CA SER A 190 21.21 11.71 -53.25
C SER A 190 20.59 12.81 -52.38
N ASP A 191 20.73 12.72 -51.05
CA ASP A 191 20.31 13.77 -50.12
C ASP A 191 21.23 14.98 -50.17
N GLY A 192 22.49 14.77 -50.57
CA GLY A 192 23.50 15.81 -50.71
C GLY A 192 23.30 16.70 -51.94
N VAL A 193 23.68 17.98 -51.83
CA VAL A 193 23.82 18.87 -52.99
C VAL A 193 24.83 18.25 -53.98
N GLY A 194 24.44 18.10 -55.24
CA GLY A 194 25.29 17.47 -56.26
C GLY A 194 25.52 15.96 -56.08
N GLY A 195 24.75 15.29 -55.20
CA GLY A 195 24.87 13.85 -54.99
C GLY A 195 26.04 13.43 -54.09
N ASN A 196 26.57 14.32 -53.26
CA ASN A 196 27.75 14.07 -52.43
C ASN A 196 27.47 13.45 -51.05
N GLY A 197 26.21 13.34 -50.62
CA GLY A 197 25.76 12.83 -49.33
C GLY A 197 26.15 13.63 -48.07
N PHE A 198 27.28 14.33 -48.06
CA PHE A 198 27.78 15.07 -46.88
C PHE A 198 27.09 16.43 -46.65
N TRP A 199 26.53 17.03 -47.70
CA TRP A 199 25.85 18.33 -47.64
C TRP A 199 24.37 18.19 -47.95
N ALA A 200 23.62 17.64 -47.00
CA ALA A 200 22.18 17.44 -47.15
C ALA A 200 21.49 18.77 -47.53
N ARG A 201 20.57 18.70 -48.51
CA ARG A 201 19.73 19.87 -48.85
C ARG A 201 18.95 20.32 -47.63
N SER A 202 18.73 21.62 -47.47
CA SER A 202 18.11 22.18 -46.25
C SER A 202 16.73 21.57 -45.96
N GLU A 203 15.95 21.25 -47.00
CA GLU A 203 14.66 20.59 -46.88
C GLU A 203 14.74 19.14 -46.37
N ARG A 204 15.92 18.50 -46.42
CA ARG A 204 16.14 17.12 -45.93
C ARG A 204 16.60 17.05 -44.48
N ILE A 205 17.04 18.15 -43.87
CA ILE A 205 17.54 18.16 -42.49
C ILE A 205 16.48 17.63 -41.51
N GLN A 206 15.27 18.17 -41.55
CA GLN A 206 14.19 17.76 -40.64
C GLN A 206 13.69 16.33 -40.91
N PRO A 207 13.43 15.91 -42.16
CA PRO A 207 13.11 14.52 -42.48
C PRO A 207 14.16 13.52 -41.98
N LEU A 208 15.46 13.81 -42.20
CA LEU A 208 16.56 12.95 -41.74
C LEU A 208 16.64 12.86 -40.21
N ALA A 209 16.31 13.95 -39.50
CA ALA A 209 16.20 13.90 -38.04
C ALA A 209 14.98 13.09 -37.58
N GLN A 210 13.84 13.21 -38.27
CA GLN A 210 12.59 12.53 -37.93
C GLN A 210 12.68 11.02 -38.13
N GLU A 211 13.27 10.55 -39.24
CA GLU A 211 13.45 9.10 -39.49
C GLU A 211 14.37 8.44 -38.46
N ASN A 212 15.28 9.19 -37.82
CA ASN A 212 16.19 8.70 -36.79
C ASN A 212 15.62 8.82 -35.35
N LEU A 213 14.39 9.33 -35.18
CA LEU A 213 13.81 9.54 -33.84
C LEU A 213 13.65 8.23 -33.07
N ARG A 214 13.23 7.14 -33.73
CA ARG A 214 13.09 5.82 -33.09
C ARG A 214 14.43 5.33 -32.55
N GLN A 215 15.50 5.40 -33.35
CA GLN A 215 16.85 4.97 -32.94
C GLN A 215 17.28 5.68 -31.65
N ASN A 216 17.12 7.01 -31.59
CA ASN A 216 17.48 7.81 -30.42
C ASN A 216 16.64 7.47 -29.18
N LYS A 217 15.33 7.26 -29.35
CA LYS A 217 14.44 6.85 -28.25
C LYS A 217 14.85 5.50 -27.68
N VAL A 218 15.05 4.51 -28.56
CA VAL A 218 15.45 3.15 -28.18
C VAL A 218 16.80 3.19 -27.47
N LEU A 219 17.81 3.91 -27.98
CA LEU A 219 19.10 4.09 -27.31
C LEU A 219 18.93 4.60 -25.86
N SER A 220 18.08 5.61 -25.68
CA SER A 220 17.81 6.22 -24.37
C SER A 220 17.16 5.25 -23.38
N TYR A 221 16.25 4.40 -23.85
CA TYR A 221 15.67 3.34 -23.03
C TYR A 221 16.71 2.30 -22.61
N LEU A 222 17.52 1.83 -23.57
CA LEU A 222 18.50 0.77 -23.38
C LEU A 222 19.57 1.12 -22.34
N ALA A 223 19.89 2.40 -22.15
CA ALA A 223 20.79 2.87 -21.10
C ALA A 223 20.32 2.49 -19.68
N GLY A 224 19.01 2.28 -19.47
CA GLY A 224 18.41 1.93 -18.19
C GLY A 224 17.66 0.60 -18.23
N SER A 225 16.52 0.52 -17.54
CA SER A 225 15.56 -0.58 -17.64
C SER A 225 14.67 -0.38 -18.87
N TYR A 226 14.47 -1.43 -19.67
CA TYR A 226 13.60 -1.38 -20.84
C TYR A 226 12.86 -2.71 -21.03
N THR A 227 11.62 -2.81 -20.54
CA THR A 227 10.84 -4.05 -20.63
C THR A 227 10.00 -4.12 -21.90
N SER A 228 9.86 -5.32 -22.44
CA SER A 228 9.01 -5.62 -23.60
C SER A 228 8.39 -7.00 -23.44
N LEU A 229 7.09 -7.14 -23.76
CA LEU A 229 6.44 -8.43 -23.87
C LEU A 229 7.00 -9.17 -25.10
N ILE A 230 7.55 -10.37 -24.92
CA ILE A 230 8.18 -11.13 -26.01
C ILE A 230 7.38 -12.37 -26.41
N ARG A 231 6.62 -12.98 -25.48
CA ARG A 231 5.81 -14.18 -25.75
C ARG A 231 4.62 -14.27 -24.81
N THR A 232 3.52 -14.83 -25.31
CA THR A 232 2.32 -15.15 -24.55
C THR A 232 1.99 -16.64 -24.71
N ASN A 233 1.53 -17.28 -23.65
CA ASN A 233 1.07 -18.67 -23.68
C ASN A 233 -0.21 -18.81 -22.85
N ILE A 234 -1.09 -19.72 -23.24
CA ILE A 234 -2.31 -20.06 -22.52
C ILE A 234 -2.23 -21.53 -22.15
N GLN A 235 -2.55 -21.84 -20.89
CA GLN A 235 -2.81 -23.20 -20.44
C GLN A 235 -4.26 -23.25 -19.95
N ASP A 236 -5.06 -24.15 -20.49
CA ASP A 236 -6.47 -24.31 -20.20
C ASP A 236 -6.75 -25.71 -19.59
N ASP A 237 -7.95 -25.89 -19.03
CA ASP A 237 -8.34 -27.15 -18.38
C ASP A 237 -8.40 -28.35 -19.35
N SER A 238 -8.68 -28.13 -20.65
CA SER A 238 -8.65 -29.21 -21.65
C SER A 238 -7.25 -29.49 -22.19
N GLY A 239 -6.30 -28.58 -21.98
CA GLY A 239 -4.93 -28.65 -22.45
C GLY A 239 -4.80 -28.48 -23.96
N ASN A 240 -5.83 -27.96 -24.64
CA ASN A 240 -5.83 -27.79 -26.09
C ASN A 240 -5.18 -26.46 -26.54
N GLY A 241 -4.88 -25.57 -25.60
CA GLY A 241 -4.24 -24.26 -25.84
C GLY A 241 -5.19 -23.15 -26.28
N TYR A 242 -6.50 -23.39 -26.23
CA TYR A 242 -7.56 -22.44 -26.58
C TYR A 242 -8.48 -22.21 -25.38
N LEU A 243 -9.24 -21.11 -25.41
CA LEU A 243 -10.14 -20.76 -24.32
C LEU A 243 -11.57 -21.23 -24.65
N ASP A 244 -11.96 -22.39 -24.14
CA ASP A 244 -13.32 -22.90 -24.29
C ASP A 244 -14.25 -22.48 -23.14
N ARG A 245 -15.56 -22.46 -23.41
CA ARG A 245 -16.60 -22.00 -22.48
C ARG A 245 -16.56 -22.80 -21.18
N GLY A 246 -16.54 -22.09 -20.05
CA GLY A 246 -16.58 -22.71 -18.73
C GLY A 246 -15.23 -23.15 -18.19
N GLU A 247 -14.14 -22.99 -18.96
CA GLU A 247 -12.81 -23.42 -18.54
C GLU A 247 -12.13 -22.42 -17.61
N ASN A 248 -11.30 -22.95 -16.72
CA ASN A 248 -10.24 -22.18 -16.09
C ASN A 248 -9.01 -22.17 -17.00
N PHE A 249 -8.25 -21.09 -16.93
CA PHE A 249 -7.05 -20.93 -17.71
C PHE A 249 -5.96 -20.13 -16.95
N SER A 250 -4.74 -20.25 -17.46
CA SER A 250 -3.54 -19.58 -17.00
C SER A 250 -2.88 -18.88 -18.19
N LEU A 251 -2.90 -17.55 -18.19
CA LEU A 251 -2.23 -16.69 -19.15
C LEU A 251 -0.82 -16.40 -18.67
N GLN A 252 0.18 -16.90 -19.40
CA GLN A 252 1.60 -16.70 -19.13
C GLN A 252 2.17 -15.65 -20.08
N LEU A 253 2.65 -14.54 -19.52
CA LEU A 253 3.29 -13.43 -20.22
C LEU A 253 4.81 -13.47 -19.96
N ASN A 254 5.62 -13.63 -21.00
CA ASN A 254 7.08 -13.54 -20.88
C ASN A 254 7.55 -12.12 -21.23
N ILE A 255 8.14 -11.44 -20.25
CA ILE A 255 8.60 -10.05 -20.35
C ILE A 255 10.12 -10.04 -20.30
N LYS A 256 10.76 -9.52 -21.37
CA LYS A 256 12.21 -9.36 -21.46
C LYS A 256 12.61 -7.94 -21.05
N ASN A 257 13.63 -7.81 -20.21
CA ASN A 257 14.32 -6.55 -19.99
C ASN A 257 15.47 -6.43 -21.01
N ARG A 258 15.27 -5.62 -22.05
CA ARG A 258 16.25 -5.31 -23.11
C ARG A 258 17.30 -4.28 -22.67
N GLY A 259 17.13 -3.65 -21.52
CA GLY A 259 17.99 -2.57 -21.04
C GLY A 259 19.27 -3.06 -20.34
N ARG A 260 20.12 -2.11 -19.94
CA ARG A 260 21.38 -2.35 -19.22
C ARG A 260 21.27 -2.26 -17.69
N VAL A 261 20.10 -1.92 -17.17
CA VAL A 261 19.82 -1.87 -15.73
C VAL A 261 18.69 -2.84 -15.39
N THR A 262 18.84 -3.57 -14.29
CA THR A 262 17.79 -4.45 -13.74
C THR A 262 16.51 -3.67 -13.47
N THR A 263 15.39 -4.16 -13.98
CA THR A 263 14.07 -3.68 -13.60
C THR A 263 13.77 -4.21 -12.20
N GLN A 264 13.27 -3.36 -11.30
CA GLN A 264 12.79 -3.76 -9.98
C GLN A 264 11.29 -3.45 -9.87
N ALA A 265 10.57 -4.18 -9.04
CA ALA A 265 9.17 -3.93 -8.66
C ALA A 265 8.26 -3.51 -9.84
N LEU A 266 8.31 -4.27 -10.94
CA LEU A 266 7.48 -4.02 -12.12
C LEU A 266 6.07 -4.52 -11.83
N THR A 267 5.08 -3.64 -11.87
CA THR A 267 3.68 -4.03 -11.75
C THR A 267 3.11 -4.32 -13.14
N VAL A 268 2.66 -5.55 -13.36
CA VAL A 268 2.02 -5.97 -14.61
C VAL A 268 0.53 -6.13 -14.35
N ASN A 269 -0.31 -5.47 -15.14
CA ASN A 269 -1.75 -5.63 -15.08
C ASN A 269 -2.29 -6.17 -16.40
N VAL A 270 -3.38 -6.94 -16.31
CA VAL A 270 -4.14 -7.47 -17.44
C VAL A 270 -5.61 -7.13 -17.25
N ILE A 271 -6.21 -6.53 -18.27
CA ILE A 271 -7.64 -6.20 -18.31
C ILE A 271 -8.23 -6.77 -19.59
N SER A 272 -9.32 -7.52 -19.49
CA SER A 272 -10.06 -8.02 -20.65
C SER A 272 -11.08 -6.99 -21.15
N SER A 273 -11.18 -6.81 -22.46
CA SER A 273 -12.27 -6.08 -23.10
C SER A 273 -13.58 -6.88 -23.15
N ASN A 274 -13.53 -8.17 -22.83
CA ASN A 274 -14.68 -9.07 -22.83
C ASN A 274 -15.11 -9.42 -21.40
N PRO A 275 -16.37 -9.12 -21.01
CA PRO A 275 -16.86 -9.33 -19.65
C PRO A 275 -17.00 -10.80 -19.26
N TYR A 276 -16.93 -11.72 -20.21
CA TYR A 276 -17.00 -13.16 -19.92
C TYR A 276 -15.68 -13.75 -19.41
N ILE A 277 -14.60 -12.97 -19.39
CA ILE A 277 -13.31 -13.39 -18.85
C ILE A 277 -13.11 -12.73 -17.51
N GLN A 278 -13.00 -13.57 -16.49
CA GLN A 278 -12.81 -13.13 -15.12
C GLN A 278 -11.43 -13.59 -14.67
N PHE A 279 -10.52 -12.64 -14.44
CA PHE A 279 -9.24 -12.93 -13.82
C PHE A 279 -9.41 -13.01 -12.31
N THR A 280 -8.75 -13.98 -11.67
CA THR A 280 -8.70 -14.12 -10.20
C THR A 280 -7.96 -12.95 -9.58
N SER A 281 -6.90 -12.49 -10.26
CA SER A 281 -6.21 -11.22 -10.00
C SER A 281 -5.89 -10.56 -11.34
N SER A 282 -6.13 -9.25 -11.44
CA SER A 282 -5.80 -8.46 -12.62
C SER A 282 -4.40 -7.83 -12.57
N ASN A 283 -3.65 -8.02 -11.48
CA ASN A 283 -2.31 -7.46 -11.32
C ASN A 283 -1.33 -8.44 -10.64
N VAL A 284 -0.06 -8.36 -11.03
CA VAL A 284 1.05 -9.11 -10.47
C VAL A 284 2.26 -8.19 -10.32
N LEU A 285 2.90 -8.21 -9.14
CA LEU A 285 4.18 -7.56 -8.90
C LEU A 285 5.31 -8.51 -9.26
N VAL A 286 6.22 -8.06 -10.13
CA VAL A 286 7.46 -8.77 -10.46
C VAL A 286 8.61 -8.09 -9.73
N ASP A 287 9.19 -8.79 -8.75
CA ASP A 287 10.24 -8.25 -7.87
C ASP A 287 11.43 -7.69 -8.65
N SER A 288 11.94 -8.46 -9.62
CA SER A 288 12.97 -7.97 -10.52
C SER A 288 13.03 -8.74 -11.83
N ILE A 289 13.52 -8.06 -12.87
CA ILE A 289 13.92 -8.67 -14.14
C ILE A 289 15.35 -8.18 -14.45
N PRO A 290 16.37 -9.03 -14.26
CA PRO A 290 17.76 -8.67 -14.57
C PRO A 290 17.95 -8.15 -16.00
N ALA A 291 18.96 -7.31 -16.20
CA ALA A 291 19.30 -6.81 -17.53
C ALA A 291 19.56 -7.95 -18.52
N GLN A 292 19.01 -7.83 -19.74
CA GLN A 292 19.09 -8.82 -20.82
C GLN A 292 18.41 -10.17 -20.56
N THR A 293 17.65 -10.33 -19.48
CA THR A 293 16.90 -11.57 -19.19
C THR A 293 15.39 -11.39 -19.37
N ALA A 294 14.64 -12.48 -19.25
CA ALA A 294 13.18 -12.47 -19.27
C ALA A 294 12.61 -13.13 -18.01
N SER A 295 11.41 -12.70 -17.62
CA SER A 295 10.63 -13.32 -16.55
C SER A 295 9.23 -13.67 -17.05
N GLN A 296 8.68 -14.77 -16.54
CA GLN A 296 7.31 -15.18 -16.82
C GLN A 296 6.38 -14.67 -15.73
N VAL A 297 5.27 -14.07 -16.14
CA VAL A 297 4.21 -13.56 -15.28
C VAL A 297 2.93 -14.31 -15.60
N THR A 298 2.26 -14.85 -14.59
CA THR A 298 1.10 -15.72 -14.77
C THR A 298 -0.15 -15.10 -14.18
N PHE A 299 -1.23 -15.07 -14.98
CA PHE A 299 -2.56 -14.64 -14.57
C PHE A 299 -3.52 -15.81 -14.70
N THR A 300 -4.23 -16.15 -13.63
CA THR A 300 -5.28 -17.17 -13.68
C THR A 300 -6.64 -16.52 -13.86
N GLY A 301 -7.50 -17.17 -14.65
CA GLY A 301 -8.86 -16.71 -14.87
C GLY A 301 -9.79 -17.84 -15.27
N ASN A 302 -11.08 -17.52 -15.39
CA ASN A 302 -12.09 -18.42 -15.89
C ASN A 302 -12.91 -17.75 -16.99
N LEU A 303 -13.39 -18.57 -17.93
CA LEU A 303 -14.34 -18.15 -18.94
C LEU A 303 -15.76 -18.53 -18.53
N ILE A 304 -16.70 -17.59 -18.55
CA ILE A 304 -18.10 -17.87 -18.20
C ILE A 304 -18.73 -18.80 -19.25
N ALA A 305 -19.49 -19.81 -18.80
CA ALA A 305 -20.09 -20.83 -19.67
C ALA A 305 -21.03 -20.26 -20.77
N THR A 306 -21.58 -19.06 -20.57
CA THR A 306 -22.44 -18.37 -21.54
C THR A 306 -21.69 -17.50 -22.55
N ALA A 307 -20.35 -17.51 -22.56
CA ALA A 307 -19.56 -16.65 -23.41
C ALA A 307 -19.84 -16.90 -24.90
N THR A 308 -20.09 -15.85 -25.68
CA THR A 308 -20.23 -15.96 -27.14
C THR A 308 -18.88 -16.36 -27.75
N THR A 309 -18.82 -17.54 -28.37
CA THR A 309 -17.58 -18.03 -29.02
C THR A 309 -17.41 -17.41 -30.39
N GLY A 310 -16.18 -17.43 -30.89
CA GLY A 310 -15.85 -16.89 -32.20
C GLY A 310 -15.90 -15.37 -32.27
N VAL A 311 -15.77 -14.65 -31.14
CA VAL A 311 -15.60 -13.18 -31.10
C VAL A 311 -14.21 -12.87 -30.53
N PRO A 312 -13.36 -12.10 -31.23
CA PRO A 312 -12.08 -11.68 -30.70
C PRO A 312 -12.29 -10.70 -29.55
N PHE A 313 -11.39 -10.75 -28.59
CA PHE A 313 -11.33 -9.76 -27.53
C PHE A 313 -9.88 -9.36 -27.28
N GLN A 314 -9.73 -8.20 -26.67
CA GLN A 314 -8.44 -7.62 -26.36
C GLN A 314 -8.13 -7.82 -24.88
N LEU A 315 -6.93 -8.26 -24.60
CA LEU A 315 -6.31 -8.12 -23.30
C LEU A 315 -5.40 -6.90 -23.34
N TYR A 316 -5.72 -5.90 -22.53
CA TYR A 316 -4.88 -4.74 -22.30
C TYR A 316 -3.86 -5.06 -21.23
N ILE A 317 -2.59 -5.10 -21.62
CA ILE A 317 -1.47 -5.39 -20.74
C ILE A 317 -0.80 -4.07 -20.40
N THR A 318 -0.67 -3.74 -19.12
CA THR A 318 0.07 -2.55 -18.68
C THR A 318 1.23 -2.95 -17.80
N GLN A 319 2.41 -2.42 -18.11
CA GLN A 319 3.63 -2.60 -17.32
C GLN A 319 3.97 -1.25 -16.70
N THR A 320 3.90 -1.16 -15.38
CA THR A 320 4.19 0.07 -14.63
C THR A 320 5.49 -0.14 -13.85
N ASP A 321 6.49 0.68 -14.14
CA ASP A 321 7.76 0.65 -13.42
C ASP A 321 7.67 1.37 -12.06
N PRO A 322 8.66 1.24 -11.16
CA PRO A 322 8.65 1.90 -9.84
C PRO A 322 8.59 3.43 -9.90
N GLN A 323 8.97 4.01 -11.04
CA GLN A 323 8.93 5.44 -11.31
C GLN A 323 7.55 5.89 -11.83
N GLY A 324 6.59 4.96 -11.96
CA GLY A 324 5.21 5.22 -12.37
C GLY A 324 5.01 5.31 -13.88
N TYR A 325 6.04 5.00 -14.68
CA TYR A 325 5.90 5.01 -16.14
C TYR A 325 5.20 3.76 -16.62
N LEU A 326 4.18 3.95 -17.45
CA LEU A 326 3.28 2.91 -17.89
C LEU A 326 3.48 2.62 -19.38
N LYS A 327 3.94 1.41 -19.68
CA LYS A 327 3.98 0.84 -21.04
C LYS A 327 2.73 0.00 -21.30
N ARG A 328 2.10 0.20 -22.45
CA ARG A 328 0.88 -0.53 -22.85
C ARG A 328 1.21 -1.53 -23.95
N ASP A 329 0.59 -2.69 -23.87
CA ASP A 329 0.56 -3.71 -24.91
C ASP A 329 -0.88 -4.24 -25.05
N THR A 330 -1.21 -4.84 -26.20
CA THR A 330 -2.55 -5.38 -26.47
C THR A 330 -2.42 -6.73 -27.12
N LEU A 331 -3.02 -7.74 -26.51
CA LEU A 331 -3.09 -9.08 -27.06
C LEU A 331 -4.52 -9.36 -27.54
N THR A 332 -4.67 -9.73 -28.81
CA THR A 332 -5.94 -10.22 -29.35
C THR A 332 -6.04 -11.72 -29.12
N MET A 333 -7.14 -12.16 -28.53
CA MET A 333 -7.42 -13.58 -28.30
C MET A 333 -8.82 -13.94 -28.80
N PHE A 334 -9.06 -15.23 -29.03
CA PHE A 334 -10.31 -15.77 -29.54
C PHE A 334 -10.93 -16.74 -28.55
N LEU A 335 -12.27 -16.74 -28.46
CA LEU A 335 -13.03 -17.69 -27.65
C LEU A 335 -13.44 -18.91 -28.48
N GLY A 336 -13.20 -20.09 -27.94
CA GLY A 336 -13.50 -21.39 -28.53
C GLY A 336 -12.32 -22.01 -29.30
N THR A 337 -12.36 -23.32 -29.42
CA THR A 337 -11.42 -24.10 -30.23
C THR A 337 -11.61 -23.80 -31.72
N PRO A 338 -10.56 -23.37 -32.46
CA PRO A 338 -10.65 -23.19 -33.90
C PRO A 338 -10.73 -24.52 -34.65
N SER A 339 -11.31 -24.47 -35.85
CA SER A 339 -11.07 -25.51 -36.85
C SER A 339 -9.68 -25.34 -37.45
N VAL A 340 -8.91 -26.42 -37.52
CA VAL A 340 -7.61 -26.46 -38.20
C VAL A 340 -7.86 -26.66 -39.69
N LEU A 341 -7.64 -25.60 -40.47
CA LEU A 341 -7.86 -25.59 -41.92
C LEU A 341 -6.62 -26.01 -42.71
N LEU A 342 -5.44 -25.82 -42.12
CA LEU A 342 -4.15 -26.26 -42.61
C LEU A 342 -3.24 -26.48 -41.40
N ALA A 343 -2.47 -27.56 -41.40
CA ALA A 343 -1.35 -27.77 -40.49
C ALA A 343 -0.27 -28.56 -41.24
N ASP A 344 0.93 -27.98 -41.34
CA ASP A 344 2.05 -28.59 -42.03
C ASP A 344 3.36 -28.23 -41.32
N SER A 345 3.98 -29.23 -40.69
CA SER A 345 5.27 -29.12 -39.99
C SER A 345 6.44 -29.58 -40.86
N ALA A 346 6.27 -29.62 -42.19
CA ALA A 346 7.25 -30.11 -43.17
C ALA A 346 7.72 -31.58 -43.00
N SER A 347 7.16 -32.32 -42.05
CA SER A 347 7.54 -33.70 -41.74
C SER A 347 7.14 -34.69 -42.84
N ASN A 348 6.10 -34.36 -43.62
CA ASN A 348 5.55 -35.19 -44.69
C ASN A 348 6.08 -34.79 -46.09
N GLY A 349 7.15 -33.99 -46.13
CA GLY A 349 7.74 -33.49 -47.37
C GLY A 349 6.95 -32.35 -48.01
N THR A 350 7.12 -32.14 -49.33
CA THR A 350 6.58 -30.98 -50.05
C THR A 350 5.22 -31.24 -50.72
N GLY A 351 4.55 -32.37 -50.48
CA GLY A 351 3.37 -32.80 -51.25
C GLY A 351 2.18 -31.83 -51.27
N ASN A 352 2.02 -31.00 -50.24
CA ASN A 352 0.98 -29.97 -50.19
C ASN A 352 1.33 -28.70 -50.97
N TRP A 353 2.58 -28.58 -51.42
CA TRP A 353 3.16 -27.35 -51.94
C TRP A 353 3.78 -27.55 -53.32
N THR A 354 3.59 -26.58 -54.20
CA THR A 354 4.40 -26.42 -55.40
C THR A 354 5.63 -25.62 -55.00
N THR A 355 6.81 -26.24 -55.06
CA THR A 355 8.08 -25.57 -54.82
C THR A 355 8.55 -24.90 -56.13
N GLY A 356 8.72 -23.58 -56.11
CA GLY A 356 9.49 -22.91 -57.15
C GLY A 356 10.95 -23.36 -57.13
N SER A 357 11.69 -23.10 -58.21
CA SER A 357 13.13 -23.40 -58.29
C SER A 357 13.85 -22.88 -57.04
N GLY A 358 14.51 -23.73 -56.27
CA GLY A 358 15.19 -23.36 -55.03
C GLY A 358 14.51 -23.84 -53.74
N TRP A 359 13.17 -23.79 -53.65
CA TRP A 359 12.48 -24.20 -52.41
C TRP A 359 12.58 -25.72 -52.18
N GLY A 360 12.92 -26.11 -50.95
CA GLY A 360 13.08 -27.49 -50.52
C GLY A 360 13.02 -27.67 -49.01
N LEU A 361 13.46 -28.84 -48.54
CA LEU A 361 13.48 -29.21 -47.13
C LEU A 361 14.90 -29.08 -46.55
N THR A 362 14.98 -28.74 -45.27
CA THR A 362 16.22 -28.68 -44.50
C THR A 362 16.00 -29.20 -43.08
N THR A 363 17.03 -29.75 -42.46
CA THR A 363 16.97 -30.20 -41.05
C THR A 363 17.14 -29.06 -40.05
N ASN A 364 17.58 -27.87 -40.49
CA ASN A 364 17.53 -26.64 -39.71
C ASN A 364 16.07 -26.21 -39.57
N SER A 365 15.42 -26.78 -38.55
CA SER A 365 13.98 -26.71 -38.32
C SER A 365 13.69 -26.11 -36.95
N HIS A 366 12.49 -25.55 -36.80
CA HIS A 366 11.95 -25.23 -35.48
C HIS A 366 11.44 -26.50 -34.82
N SER A 367 10.65 -27.29 -35.57
CA SER A 367 10.13 -28.59 -35.17
C SER A 367 10.76 -29.69 -36.01
N ALA A 368 11.39 -30.67 -35.36
CA ALA A 368 12.00 -31.79 -36.05
C ALA A 368 10.95 -32.59 -36.87
N PRO A 369 11.30 -33.19 -38.02
CA PRO A 369 12.67 -33.31 -38.54
C PRO A 369 13.09 -32.24 -39.55
N ASN A 370 12.16 -31.52 -40.18
CA ASN A 370 12.45 -30.65 -41.32
C ASN A 370 11.71 -29.31 -41.22
N ALA A 371 12.22 -28.30 -41.94
CA ALA A 371 11.52 -27.07 -42.28
C ALA A 371 11.60 -26.81 -43.79
N PHE A 372 10.78 -25.90 -44.30
CA PHE A 372 10.88 -25.41 -45.66
C PHE A 372 11.89 -24.26 -45.74
N THR A 373 12.66 -24.20 -46.82
CA THR A 373 13.55 -23.07 -47.10
C THR A 373 13.70 -22.86 -48.60
N ASP A 374 13.93 -21.63 -49.04
CA ASP A 374 14.20 -21.31 -50.45
C ASP A 374 15.63 -21.69 -50.92
N SER A 375 16.50 -22.04 -49.97
CA SER A 375 17.95 -22.23 -50.15
C SER A 375 18.46 -23.43 -49.30
N PRO A 376 17.95 -24.66 -49.52
CA PRO A 376 18.26 -25.83 -48.68
C PRO A 376 19.73 -26.27 -48.70
N SER A 377 20.54 -25.75 -49.62
CA SER A 377 21.92 -26.16 -49.85
C SER A 377 22.87 -24.96 -50.01
N GLY A 378 22.74 -23.93 -49.17
CA GLY A 378 23.66 -22.78 -49.12
C GLY A 378 22.90 -21.46 -49.16
N THR A 379 23.32 -20.54 -50.03
CA THR A 379 22.66 -19.24 -50.21
C THR A 379 21.66 -19.28 -51.36
N TYR A 380 20.72 -18.33 -51.39
CA TYR A 380 19.85 -18.16 -52.57
C TYR A 380 20.63 -17.67 -53.79
N ASN A 381 20.00 -17.73 -54.97
CA ASN A 381 20.62 -17.27 -56.22
C ASN A 381 20.36 -15.77 -56.44
N ALA A 382 21.28 -15.10 -57.14
CA ALA A 382 21.04 -13.76 -57.67
C ALA A 382 19.76 -13.72 -58.52
N TYR A 383 18.98 -12.65 -58.35
CA TYR A 383 17.67 -12.42 -58.95
C TYR A 383 16.63 -13.51 -58.64
N ALA A 384 16.78 -14.22 -57.51
CA ALA A 384 15.80 -15.22 -57.08
C ALA A 384 14.40 -14.60 -56.98
N ASN A 385 13.39 -15.32 -57.47
CA ASN A 385 12.01 -14.89 -57.39
C ASN A 385 11.09 -16.10 -57.30
N ASN A 386 11.34 -16.92 -56.28
CA ASN A 386 10.80 -18.27 -56.16
C ASN A 386 9.90 -18.36 -54.94
N SER A 387 8.91 -19.25 -55.00
CA SER A 387 7.91 -19.37 -53.93
C SER A 387 7.52 -20.80 -53.62
N LEU A 388 7.24 -21.08 -52.34
CA LEU A 388 6.52 -22.25 -51.86
C LEU A 388 5.02 -21.94 -51.88
N THR A 389 4.28 -22.51 -52.83
CA THR A 389 2.86 -22.18 -53.08
C THR A 389 1.94 -23.33 -52.74
N LEU A 390 0.89 -23.09 -51.95
CA LEU A 390 -0.08 -24.11 -51.59
C LEU A 390 -0.83 -24.63 -52.84
N ASN A 391 -0.89 -25.96 -53.01
CA ASN A 391 -1.47 -26.59 -54.20
C ASN A 391 -2.98 -26.36 -54.33
N ASN A 392 -3.71 -26.53 -53.22
CA ASN A 392 -5.17 -26.47 -53.18
C ASN A 392 -5.67 -25.18 -52.53
N GLN A 393 -6.83 -24.70 -52.95
CA GLN A 393 -7.51 -23.59 -52.27
C GLN A 393 -8.12 -24.07 -50.95
N ILE A 394 -8.11 -23.21 -49.93
CA ILE A 394 -8.78 -23.41 -48.65
C ILE A 394 -10.05 -22.56 -48.64
N ASN A 395 -11.19 -23.19 -48.31
CA ASN A 395 -12.48 -22.51 -48.24
C ASN A 395 -12.70 -21.87 -46.86
N LEU A 396 -12.89 -20.55 -46.84
CA LEU A 396 -13.14 -19.77 -45.63
C LEU A 396 -14.62 -19.39 -45.44
N ALA A 397 -15.54 -19.91 -46.26
CA ALA A 397 -16.93 -19.46 -46.33
C ALA A 397 -17.71 -19.52 -45.01
N THR A 398 -17.33 -20.42 -44.10
CA THR A 398 -18.03 -20.64 -42.82
C THR A 398 -17.32 -20.02 -41.62
N TYR A 399 -16.18 -19.33 -41.82
CA TYR A 399 -15.36 -18.82 -40.73
C TYR A 399 -15.37 -17.30 -40.72
N GLN A 400 -15.71 -16.69 -39.59
CA GLN A 400 -15.72 -15.22 -39.44
C GLN A 400 -14.33 -14.69 -39.09
N TYR A 401 -13.56 -15.47 -38.34
CA TYR A 401 -12.19 -15.12 -37.97
C TYR A 401 -11.23 -16.18 -38.44
N VAL A 402 -10.12 -15.76 -39.02
CA VAL A 402 -9.13 -16.65 -39.62
C VAL A 402 -7.74 -16.16 -39.28
N GLN A 403 -6.90 -17.04 -38.77
CA GLN A 403 -5.55 -16.70 -38.35
C GLN A 403 -4.54 -17.67 -38.96
N LEU A 404 -3.51 -17.13 -39.59
CA LEU A 404 -2.35 -17.87 -40.07
C LEU A 404 -1.20 -17.71 -39.07
N LYS A 405 -0.63 -18.84 -38.63
CA LYS A 405 0.57 -18.90 -37.80
C LYS A 405 1.65 -19.74 -38.49
N PHE A 406 2.90 -19.34 -38.35
CA PHE A 406 4.05 -20.11 -38.82
C PHE A 406 5.29 -19.63 -38.07
N TRP A 407 6.28 -20.51 -37.92
CA TRP A 407 7.60 -20.13 -37.47
C TRP A 407 8.44 -19.74 -38.68
N ALA A 408 9.23 -18.67 -38.52
CA ALA A 408 10.09 -18.17 -39.57
C ALA A 408 11.50 -17.88 -39.07
N LYS A 409 12.47 -18.05 -39.96
CA LYS A 409 13.86 -17.61 -39.79
C LYS A 409 14.37 -17.08 -41.12
N TRP A 410 15.08 -15.95 -41.12
CA TRP A 410 15.64 -15.39 -42.35
C TRP A 410 16.98 -14.69 -42.10
N ILE A 411 17.82 -14.71 -43.14
CA ILE A 411 19.03 -13.90 -43.30
C ILE A 411 19.14 -13.56 -44.79
N ILE A 412 18.82 -12.32 -45.15
CA ILE A 412 18.73 -11.82 -46.53
C ILE A 412 19.35 -10.40 -46.62
N GLU A 413 19.58 -9.88 -47.83
CA GLU A 413 20.18 -8.55 -48.01
C GLU A 413 19.25 -7.44 -47.49
N PRO A 414 19.75 -6.53 -46.62
CA PRO A 414 18.99 -5.37 -46.18
C PRO A 414 18.71 -4.40 -47.35
N SER A 415 17.53 -3.80 -47.35
CA SER A 415 17.01 -2.83 -48.32
C SER A 415 16.79 -3.31 -49.76
N TRP A 416 17.28 -4.48 -50.14
CA TRP A 416 17.23 -4.98 -51.53
C TRP A 416 16.46 -6.30 -51.67
N ASP A 417 16.65 -7.24 -50.75
CA ASP A 417 15.98 -8.55 -50.79
C ASP A 417 14.76 -8.59 -49.88
N PHE A 418 13.78 -9.44 -50.20
CA PHE A 418 12.53 -9.48 -49.45
C PHE A 418 11.90 -10.87 -49.36
N ALA A 419 11.69 -11.31 -48.12
CA ALA A 419 10.91 -12.49 -47.80
C ALA A 419 9.45 -12.10 -47.55
N MET A 420 8.53 -12.62 -48.35
CA MET A 420 7.12 -12.23 -48.35
C MET A 420 6.21 -13.42 -48.06
N VAL A 421 5.11 -13.15 -47.37
CA VAL A 421 3.97 -14.06 -47.25
C VAL A 421 2.83 -13.46 -48.03
N GLU A 422 2.23 -14.24 -48.93
CA GLU A 422 1.25 -13.72 -49.88
C GLU A 422 0.00 -14.58 -49.90
N LEU A 423 -1.14 -13.94 -50.18
CA LEU A 423 -2.44 -14.58 -50.31
C LEU A 423 -3.07 -14.31 -51.68
N SER A 424 -3.80 -15.29 -52.20
CA SER A 424 -4.60 -15.17 -53.42
C SER A 424 -6.04 -15.63 -53.19
N THR A 425 -7.02 -14.83 -53.63
CA THR A 425 -8.46 -15.17 -53.61
C THR A 425 -8.99 -15.69 -54.96
N ASN A 426 -8.14 -15.74 -55.98
CA ASN A 426 -8.52 -16.11 -57.35
C ASN A 426 -7.64 -17.25 -57.88
N ASN A 427 -7.39 -18.24 -57.01
CA ASN A 427 -6.65 -19.46 -57.32
C ASN A 427 -5.22 -19.23 -57.87
N GLY A 428 -4.55 -18.18 -57.40
CA GLY A 428 -3.15 -17.90 -57.72
C GLY A 428 -2.91 -16.99 -58.93
N LEU A 429 -3.94 -16.37 -59.50
CA LEU A 429 -3.78 -15.40 -60.59
C LEU A 429 -3.21 -14.06 -60.08
N ASN A 430 -3.74 -13.54 -58.98
CA ASN A 430 -3.27 -12.33 -58.31
C ASN A 430 -2.86 -12.64 -56.87
N TRP A 431 -1.87 -11.91 -56.36
CA TRP A 431 -1.30 -12.10 -55.03
C TRP A 431 -1.13 -10.76 -54.31
N THR A 432 -1.39 -10.77 -53.01
CA THR A 432 -1.22 -9.62 -52.12
C THR A 432 -0.37 -10.02 -50.93
N THR A 433 0.59 -9.18 -50.55
CA THR A 433 1.44 -9.41 -49.37
C THR A 433 0.63 -9.26 -48.09
N LEU A 434 0.90 -10.13 -47.12
CA LEU A 434 0.24 -10.18 -45.82
C LEU A 434 1.08 -9.48 -44.75
N HIS A 435 0.39 -8.93 -43.76
CA HIS A 435 1.00 -8.24 -42.64
C HIS A 435 1.13 -9.19 -41.46
N SER A 436 2.35 -9.40 -40.98
CA SER A 436 2.67 -10.16 -39.78
C SER A 436 3.34 -9.28 -38.73
N LYS A 437 3.55 -9.86 -37.54
CA LYS A 437 4.18 -9.19 -36.38
C LYS A 437 5.50 -8.48 -36.70
N LEU A 438 6.36 -9.08 -37.53
CA LEU A 438 7.68 -8.54 -37.85
C LEU A 438 7.83 -8.07 -39.30
N SER A 439 6.76 -8.14 -40.10
CA SER A 439 6.79 -7.58 -41.45
C SER A 439 6.70 -6.07 -41.42
N HIS A 440 7.33 -5.41 -42.38
CA HIS A 440 7.26 -3.97 -42.59
C HIS A 440 7.09 -3.67 -44.09
N SER A 441 6.85 -2.41 -44.43
CA SER A 441 6.84 -1.94 -45.83
C SER A 441 8.24 -2.08 -46.45
N GLY A 442 8.31 -2.35 -47.75
CA GLY A 442 9.58 -2.35 -48.47
C GLY A 442 10.28 -0.99 -48.50
N SER A 443 11.62 -0.99 -48.60
CA SER A 443 12.48 0.20 -48.60
C SER A 443 12.20 1.21 -49.73
N GLY A 444 11.55 0.77 -50.81
CA GLY A 444 11.31 1.56 -52.02
C GLY A 444 12.53 1.76 -52.91
N ARG A 445 13.66 1.09 -52.62
CA ARG A 445 14.91 1.28 -53.37
C ARG A 445 14.98 0.50 -54.68
N ASP A 446 14.17 -0.53 -54.82
CA ASP A 446 14.25 -1.46 -55.94
C ASP A 446 12.85 -1.97 -56.35
N THR A 447 12.80 -3.01 -57.20
CA THR A 447 11.53 -3.58 -57.69
C THR A 447 10.98 -4.72 -56.83
N VAL A 448 11.81 -5.27 -55.93
CA VAL A 448 11.47 -6.34 -54.98
C VAL A 448 10.81 -5.74 -53.74
N GLN A 449 11.51 -4.84 -53.04
CA GLN A 449 11.09 -4.10 -51.84
C GLN A 449 10.31 -2.82 -52.17
N ARG A 450 9.18 -2.96 -52.86
CA ARG A 450 8.30 -1.81 -53.12
C ARG A 450 7.59 -1.34 -51.85
N VAL A 451 7.34 -0.04 -51.74
CA VAL A 451 6.72 0.58 -50.54
C VAL A 451 5.33 0.03 -50.22
N GLU A 452 4.59 -0.44 -51.23
CA GLU A 452 3.27 -1.05 -51.05
C GLU A 452 3.30 -2.52 -50.62
N ARG A 453 4.48 -3.18 -50.65
CA ARG A 453 4.64 -4.58 -50.27
C ARG A 453 5.08 -4.73 -48.82
N TRP A 454 4.64 -5.84 -48.23
CA TRP A 454 4.97 -6.21 -46.86
C TRP A 454 5.75 -7.52 -46.81
N GLY A 455 6.75 -7.57 -45.93
CA GLY A 455 7.68 -8.68 -45.85
C GLY A 455 8.78 -8.41 -44.84
N TYR A 456 9.82 -9.25 -44.88
CA TYR A 456 10.96 -9.22 -43.98
C TYR A 456 12.25 -8.93 -44.74
N GLU A 457 13.17 -8.22 -44.11
CA GLU A 457 14.52 -7.96 -44.61
C GLU A 457 15.60 -8.24 -43.56
N SER A 458 16.86 -8.16 -43.97
CA SER A 458 18.03 -8.29 -43.11
C SER A 458 18.10 -9.64 -42.40
N TYR A 459 17.77 -9.73 -41.12
CA TYR A 459 17.80 -11.00 -40.41
C TYR A 459 16.79 -11.02 -39.26
N THR A 460 16.42 -12.23 -38.85
CA THR A 460 15.62 -12.44 -37.64
C THR A 460 16.28 -11.87 -36.39
N PRO A 461 15.52 -11.25 -35.47
CA PRO A 461 16.03 -10.81 -34.18
C PRO A 461 16.73 -11.94 -33.43
N GLY A 462 18.02 -11.75 -33.10
CA GLY A 462 18.83 -12.75 -32.40
C GLY A 462 19.14 -14.04 -33.19
N LEU A 463 18.92 -14.08 -34.51
CA LEU A 463 19.15 -15.24 -35.39
C LEU A 463 18.40 -16.52 -35.00
N THR A 464 17.28 -16.38 -34.31
CA THR A 464 16.45 -17.50 -33.85
C THR A 464 15.14 -17.57 -34.62
N TRP A 465 14.46 -18.70 -34.51
CA TRP A 465 13.10 -18.87 -35.00
C TRP A 465 12.15 -17.91 -34.26
N VAL A 466 11.25 -17.28 -35.01
CA VAL A 466 10.23 -16.37 -34.49
C VAL A 466 8.86 -16.76 -35.03
N GLU A 467 7.87 -16.91 -34.15
CA GLU A 467 6.50 -17.16 -34.56
C GLU A 467 5.90 -15.87 -35.15
N GLN A 468 5.34 -16.00 -36.34
CA GLN A 468 4.59 -14.96 -37.03
C GLN A 468 3.10 -15.28 -36.94
N ASP A 469 2.31 -14.23 -36.81
CA ASP A 469 0.85 -14.27 -36.71
C ASP A 469 0.28 -13.27 -37.72
N VAL A 470 -0.68 -13.72 -38.51
CA VAL A 470 -1.34 -12.93 -39.56
C VAL A 470 -2.86 -13.08 -39.41
N ASP A 471 -3.55 -11.96 -39.24
CA ASP A 471 -5.01 -11.90 -39.28
C ASP A 471 -5.50 -11.92 -40.73
N LEU A 472 -6.27 -12.96 -41.08
CA LEU A 472 -6.87 -13.16 -42.41
C LEU A 472 -8.39 -13.00 -42.38
N SER A 473 -8.97 -12.47 -41.30
CA SER A 473 -10.42 -12.37 -41.12
C SER A 473 -11.09 -11.50 -42.19
N SER A 474 -10.38 -10.52 -42.78
CA SER A 474 -10.87 -9.74 -43.93
C SER A 474 -11.11 -10.57 -45.19
N TYR A 475 -10.58 -11.80 -45.26
CA TYR A 475 -10.77 -12.73 -46.37
C TYR A 475 -11.82 -13.82 -46.06
N SER A 476 -12.50 -13.73 -44.92
CA SER A 476 -13.71 -14.53 -44.61
C SER A 476 -14.68 -14.53 -45.80
N GLY A 477 -15.33 -15.67 -46.07
CA GLY A 477 -16.23 -15.81 -47.22
C GLY A 477 -15.56 -16.23 -48.53
N ASN A 478 -14.23 -16.18 -48.64
CA ASN A 478 -13.50 -16.48 -49.88
C ASN A 478 -12.84 -17.87 -49.88
N GLN A 479 -12.39 -18.30 -51.06
CA GLN A 479 -11.42 -19.39 -51.20
C GLN A 479 -10.02 -18.84 -51.39
N ILE A 480 -9.06 -19.26 -50.56
CA ILE A 480 -7.71 -18.67 -50.55
C ILE A 480 -6.61 -19.67 -50.92
N LYS A 481 -5.49 -19.16 -51.45
CA LYS A 481 -4.19 -19.83 -51.46
C LYS A 481 -3.17 -18.97 -50.72
N ILE A 482 -2.21 -19.62 -50.08
CA ILE A 482 -1.10 -18.98 -49.39
C ILE A 482 0.20 -19.38 -50.10
N ARG A 483 1.16 -18.47 -50.18
CA ARG A 483 2.54 -18.78 -50.57
C ARG A 483 3.55 -17.99 -49.77
N PHE A 484 4.75 -18.54 -49.67
CA PHE A 484 5.94 -17.90 -49.12
C PHE A 484 6.90 -17.65 -50.28
N ARG A 485 7.46 -16.44 -50.39
CA ARG A 485 8.30 -16.03 -51.53
C ARG A 485 9.57 -15.38 -51.02
N LEU A 486 10.71 -15.72 -51.64
CA LEU A 486 11.91 -14.88 -51.59
C LEU A 486 12.05 -14.18 -52.94
N GLY A 487 12.14 -12.85 -52.90
CA GLY A 487 12.62 -12.02 -54.00
C GLY A 487 14.01 -11.49 -53.67
N ALA A 488 14.93 -11.54 -54.63
CA ALA A 488 16.28 -11.02 -54.48
C ALA A 488 16.70 -10.16 -55.66
N ASP A 489 17.66 -9.26 -55.43
CA ASP A 489 18.33 -8.47 -56.45
C ASP A 489 19.57 -9.22 -57.01
N GLY A 490 20.45 -8.53 -57.73
CA GLY A 490 21.63 -9.15 -58.35
C GLY A 490 22.83 -9.39 -57.40
N GLY A 491 22.77 -8.93 -56.16
CA GLY A 491 23.88 -8.84 -55.21
C GLY A 491 23.68 -9.67 -53.93
N ASP A 492 24.69 -9.59 -53.05
CA ASP A 492 24.74 -10.10 -51.66
C ASP A 492 23.80 -11.27 -51.30
N ASN A 493 23.96 -12.43 -51.96
CA ASN A 493 23.10 -13.57 -51.66
C ASN A 493 23.48 -14.23 -50.33
N ARG A 494 22.49 -14.36 -49.44
CA ARG A 494 22.64 -14.89 -48.08
C ARG A 494 21.88 -16.21 -47.88
N ASP A 495 21.78 -16.66 -46.62
CA ASP A 495 21.22 -17.96 -46.24
C ASP A 495 19.73 -18.12 -46.58
N GLY A 496 18.94 -17.04 -46.75
CA GLY A 496 17.57 -17.11 -47.27
C GLY A 496 16.48 -17.11 -46.21
N PHE A 497 15.32 -17.65 -46.57
CA PHE A 497 14.06 -17.63 -45.82
C PHE A 497 13.56 -19.04 -45.52
N TYR A 498 13.40 -19.31 -44.23
CA TYR A 498 12.99 -20.57 -43.64
C TYR A 498 11.60 -20.42 -43.02
N VAL A 499 10.75 -21.43 -43.21
CA VAL A 499 9.37 -21.48 -42.73
C VAL A 499 9.07 -22.87 -42.17
N ASP A 500 8.43 -22.93 -41.01
CA ASP A 500 8.08 -24.17 -40.32
C ASP A 500 6.73 -24.03 -39.58
N ASP A 501 6.14 -25.17 -39.20
CA ASP A 501 4.90 -25.26 -38.40
C ASP A 501 3.75 -24.36 -38.90
N ILE A 502 3.48 -24.41 -40.21
CA ILE A 502 2.47 -23.60 -40.90
C ILE A 502 1.08 -24.08 -40.48
N ARG A 503 0.30 -23.21 -39.85
CA ARG A 503 -1.03 -23.51 -39.32
C ARG A 503 -2.02 -22.43 -39.68
N LEU A 504 -3.17 -22.82 -40.23
CA LEU A 504 -4.29 -21.92 -40.51
C LEU A 504 -5.48 -22.34 -39.66
N PHE A 505 -5.97 -21.41 -38.85
CA PHE A 505 -7.08 -21.61 -37.92
C PHE A 505 -8.28 -20.80 -38.37
N GLY A 506 -9.48 -21.36 -38.25
CA GLY A 506 -10.74 -20.69 -38.52
C GLY A 506 -11.72 -20.82 -37.37
N TRP A 507 -12.27 -19.70 -36.91
CA TRP A 507 -13.37 -19.66 -35.93
C TRP A 507 -14.70 -19.41 -36.63
N ASN A 508 -15.61 -20.37 -36.48
CA ASN A 508 -16.98 -20.26 -36.97
C ASN A 508 -17.88 -19.72 -35.86
N PRO A 509 -18.61 -18.62 -36.07
CA PRO A 509 -19.56 -18.09 -35.09
C PRO A 509 -20.74 -19.05 -34.83
N ASN A 510 -21.05 -19.93 -35.77
CA ASN A 510 -22.00 -21.05 -35.64
C ASN A 510 -21.25 -22.32 -35.23
N TYR A 511 -20.64 -22.27 -34.04
CA TYR A 511 -19.68 -23.23 -33.48
C TYR A 511 -20.07 -24.72 -33.56
N ASP A 512 -21.36 -25.04 -33.56
CA ASP A 512 -21.84 -26.42 -33.43
C ASP A 512 -22.03 -27.05 -34.82
N THR A 513 -21.18 -28.01 -35.20
CA THR A 513 -21.31 -28.81 -36.44
C THR A 513 -21.98 -30.17 -36.23
N ALA A 514 -22.19 -30.58 -34.97
CA ALA A 514 -22.82 -31.84 -34.56
C ALA A 514 -23.65 -31.65 -33.29
N ALA A 515 -24.61 -32.55 -33.04
CA ALA A 515 -25.40 -32.56 -31.81
C ALA A 515 -24.50 -32.76 -30.57
N ALA A 516 -24.91 -32.22 -29.43
CA ALA A 516 -24.17 -32.37 -28.18
C ALA A 516 -23.93 -33.85 -27.84
N THR A 517 -22.74 -34.17 -27.31
CA THR A 517 -22.38 -35.52 -26.86
C THR A 517 -23.01 -35.82 -25.50
N THR A 518 -23.27 -37.09 -25.19
CA THR A 518 -23.81 -37.48 -23.88
C THR A 518 -22.78 -37.15 -22.78
N PRO A 519 -23.15 -36.39 -21.73
CA PRO A 519 -22.21 -36.03 -20.66
C PRO A 519 -21.81 -37.26 -19.84
N ALA A 520 -20.66 -37.21 -19.18
CA ALA A 520 -20.25 -38.21 -18.21
C ALA A 520 -20.64 -37.77 -16.79
N LEU A 521 -21.23 -38.64 -15.98
CA LEU A 521 -21.56 -38.32 -14.59
C LEU A 521 -20.28 -38.30 -13.73
N ASN A 522 -20.23 -37.39 -12.75
CA ASN A 522 -19.06 -37.20 -11.91
C ASN A 522 -19.38 -37.47 -10.43
N TYR A 523 -20.37 -36.77 -9.86
CA TYR A 523 -20.69 -36.87 -8.44
C TYR A 523 -22.20 -36.72 -8.17
N PRO A 524 -22.77 -37.43 -7.18
CA PRO A 524 -22.13 -38.46 -6.38
C PRO A 524 -21.90 -39.75 -7.19
N PRO A 525 -20.84 -40.53 -6.91
CA PRO A 525 -20.60 -41.79 -7.61
C PRO A 525 -21.80 -42.73 -7.55
N ASN A 526 -21.93 -43.59 -8.57
CA ASN A 526 -23.01 -44.56 -8.62
C ASN A 526 -23.07 -45.42 -7.34
N ASP A 527 -24.29 -45.64 -6.84
CA ASP A 527 -24.61 -46.43 -5.64
C ASP A 527 -24.02 -45.89 -4.32
N SER A 528 -23.63 -44.62 -4.32
CA SER A 528 -23.16 -43.95 -3.11
C SER A 528 -24.25 -43.88 -2.03
N VAL A 529 -23.85 -44.06 -0.78
CA VAL A 529 -24.73 -43.98 0.40
C VAL A 529 -24.35 -42.79 1.28
N ASN A 530 -25.23 -42.40 2.21
CA ASN A 530 -25.02 -41.29 3.13
C ASN A 530 -24.85 -39.91 2.47
N ILE A 531 -25.44 -39.71 1.30
CA ILE A 531 -25.38 -38.43 0.60
C ILE A 531 -26.26 -37.39 1.33
N PRO A 532 -25.80 -36.13 1.52
CA PRO A 532 -26.62 -35.10 2.15
C PRO A 532 -27.96 -34.92 1.45
N ARG A 533 -29.00 -34.54 2.22
CA ARG A 533 -30.36 -34.31 1.66
C ARG A 533 -30.44 -33.21 0.60
N ARG A 534 -29.47 -32.28 0.60
CA ARG A 534 -29.26 -31.30 -0.48
C ARG A 534 -28.06 -31.75 -1.32
N PRO A 535 -28.15 -32.86 -2.08
CA PRO A 535 -27.02 -33.33 -2.85
C PRO A 535 -26.64 -32.29 -3.89
N THR A 536 -25.34 -32.14 -4.12
CA THR A 536 -24.82 -31.44 -5.28
C THR A 536 -24.52 -32.48 -6.34
N LEU A 537 -25.30 -32.51 -7.41
CA LEU A 537 -25.06 -33.38 -8.56
C LEU A 537 -24.10 -32.66 -9.52
N ARG A 538 -23.10 -33.39 -10.02
CA ARG A 538 -22.07 -32.89 -10.93
C ARG A 538 -21.88 -33.86 -12.08
N TRP A 539 -21.78 -33.32 -13.29
CA TRP A 539 -21.39 -34.06 -14.48
C TRP A 539 -20.25 -33.31 -15.17
N TYR A 540 -19.56 -33.98 -16.08
CA TYR A 540 -18.58 -33.34 -16.96
C TYR A 540 -19.30 -32.62 -18.10
N SER A 541 -18.77 -31.48 -18.52
CA SER A 541 -19.30 -30.74 -19.66
C SER A 541 -19.18 -31.56 -20.95
N SER A 542 -20.28 -31.72 -21.66
CA SER A 542 -20.27 -32.22 -23.04
C SER A 542 -19.74 -31.17 -24.01
N SER A 543 -18.99 -31.62 -25.03
CA SER A 543 -18.54 -30.77 -26.13
C SER A 543 -19.72 -30.02 -26.76
N ALA A 544 -19.59 -28.70 -26.90
CA ALA A 544 -20.58 -27.84 -27.57
C ALA A 544 -21.97 -27.75 -26.90
N ALA A 545 -22.18 -28.27 -25.68
CA ALA A 545 -23.49 -28.18 -25.01
C ALA A 545 -23.83 -26.74 -24.56
N LEU A 546 -25.05 -26.30 -24.88
CA LEU A 546 -25.64 -25.03 -24.44
C LEU A 546 -26.47 -25.19 -23.17
N THR A 547 -27.23 -26.28 -23.08
CA THR A 547 -28.07 -26.59 -21.92
C THR A 547 -28.05 -28.08 -21.62
N TYR A 548 -28.28 -28.43 -20.37
CA TYR A 548 -28.48 -29.77 -19.88
C TYR A 548 -29.91 -29.92 -19.37
N ARG A 549 -30.40 -31.16 -19.39
CA ARG A 549 -31.60 -31.53 -18.64
C ARG A 549 -31.27 -32.61 -17.65
N LEU A 550 -31.44 -32.29 -16.37
CA LEU A 550 -31.22 -33.17 -15.23
C LEU A 550 -32.55 -33.71 -14.75
N GLN A 551 -32.64 -35.03 -14.65
CA GLN A 551 -33.75 -35.71 -13.98
C GLN A 551 -33.25 -36.42 -12.73
N VAL A 552 -34.03 -36.34 -11.65
CA VAL A 552 -33.87 -37.13 -10.42
C VAL A 552 -35.20 -37.79 -10.10
N SER A 553 -35.18 -39.07 -9.79
CA SER A 553 -36.36 -39.91 -9.57
C SER A 553 -36.23 -40.70 -8.27
N SER A 554 -37.36 -40.99 -7.63
CA SER A 554 -37.44 -41.93 -6.50
C SER A 554 -37.59 -43.39 -6.94
N ASP A 555 -37.58 -43.67 -8.24
CA ASP A 555 -37.58 -45.02 -8.82
C ASP A 555 -36.63 -45.11 -10.04
N ALA A 556 -36.04 -46.28 -10.24
CA ALA A 556 -35.12 -46.55 -11.35
C ALA A 556 -35.74 -46.42 -12.75
N GLY A 557 -37.07 -46.55 -12.86
CA GLY A 557 -37.82 -46.42 -14.11
C GLY A 557 -38.07 -44.97 -14.54
N PHE A 558 -37.71 -43.99 -13.71
CA PHE A 558 -38.02 -42.57 -13.93
C PHE A 558 -39.53 -42.30 -14.10
N THR A 559 -40.37 -43.06 -13.37
CA THR A 559 -41.84 -42.87 -13.34
C THR A 559 -42.28 -41.86 -12.28
N SER A 560 -41.48 -41.67 -11.24
CA SER A 560 -41.71 -40.81 -10.07
C SER A 560 -40.62 -39.74 -9.96
N ILE A 561 -40.66 -38.79 -10.89
CA ILE A 561 -39.68 -37.70 -10.97
C ILE A 561 -39.83 -36.74 -9.78
N VAL A 562 -38.74 -36.56 -9.03
CA VAL A 562 -38.66 -35.61 -7.90
C VAL A 562 -37.94 -34.31 -8.29
N TYR A 563 -37.20 -34.30 -9.40
CA TYR A 563 -36.60 -33.11 -9.99
C TYR A 563 -36.48 -33.27 -11.51
N ASP A 564 -36.89 -32.26 -12.27
CA ASP A 564 -36.70 -32.19 -13.72
C ASP A 564 -36.46 -30.73 -14.12
N ASP A 565 -35.31 -30.45 -14.71
CA ASP A 565 -34.99 -29.12 -15.21
C ASP A 565 -34.19 -29.26 -16.48
N SER A 566 -34.72 -28.69 -17.58
CA SER A 566 -34.14 -28.75 -18.91
C SER A 566 -33.43 -27.49 -19.37
N THR A 567 -33.25 -26.53 -18.46
CA THR A 567 -32.75 -25.19 -18.76
C THR A 567 -31.35 -24.95 -18.18
N LEU A 568 -30.74 -25.98 -17.59
CA LEU A 568 -29.48 -25.86 -16.87
C LEU A 568 -28.34 -25.54 -17.83
N THR A 569 -27.63 -24.45 -17.62
CA THR A 569 -26.43 -24.09 -18.42
C THR A 569 -25.13 -24.49 -17.71
N ASP A 570 -25.22 -24.84 -16.44
CA ASP A 570 -24.09 -25.26 -15.59
C ASP A 570 -24.02 -26.80 -15.53
N THR A 571 -22.86 -27.34 -15.15
CA THR A 571 -22.63 -28.78 -14.95
C THR A 571 -22.76 -29.22 -13.49
N VAL A 572 -23.18 -28.29 -12.64
CA VAL A 572 -23.39 -28.50 -11.20
C VAL A 572 -24.80 -28.08 -10.82
N LYS A 573 -25.51 -28.94 -10.07
CA LYS A 573 -26.81 -28.58 -9.48
C LYS A 573 -26.92 -29.05 -8.04
N MET A 574 -27.15 -28.11 -7.13
CA MET A 574 -27.60 -28.41 -5.77
C MET A 574 -29.12 -28.57 -5.75
N LEU A 575 -29.62 -29.69 -5.22
CA LEU A 575 -31.05 -29.96 -5.11
C LEU A 575 -31.66 -29.40 -3.82
N GLN A 576 -32.98 -29.28 -3.83
CA GLN A 576 -33.76 -29.09 -2.60
C GLN A 576 -33.69 -30.34 -1.71
N PRO A 577 -34.01 -30.22 -0.40
CA PRO A 577 -33.93 -31.33 0.53
C PRO A 577 -34.79 -32.53 0.10
N LEU A 578 -34.15 -33.65 -0.21
CA LEU A 578 -34.79 -34.94 -0.49
C LEU A 578 -35.20 -35.64 0.82
N ASN A 579 -35.90 -36.78 0.78
CA ASN A 579 -36.26 -37.53 2.00
C ASN A 579 -35.01 -38.17 2.65
N TYR A 580 -35.04 -38.46 3.96
CA TYR A 580 -33.95 -39.19 4.63
C TYR A 580 -33.96 -40.67 4.24
N ASN A 581 -32.79 -41.31 4.26
CA ASN A 581 -32.62 -42.76 4.05
C ASN A 581 -33.40 -43.31 2.84
N THR A 582 -33.45 -42.54 1.76
CA THR A 582 -34.19 -42.86 0.54
C THR A 582 -33.21 -42.91 -0.63
N GLN A 583 -33.31 -43.95 -1.45
CA GLN A 583 -32.54 -44.10 -2.69
C GLN A 583 -33.18 -43.30 -3.82
N PHE A 584 -32.37 -42.58 -4.59
CA PHE A 584 -32.76 -41.80 -5.76
C PHE A 584 -31.89 -42.18 -6.95
N TRP A 585 -32.44 -42.04 -8.16
CA TRP A 585 -31.76 -42.23 -9.43
C TRP A 585 -31.70 -40.91 -10.19
N TRP A 586 -30.58 -40.62 -10.86
CA TRP A 586 -30.42 -39.40 -11.62
C TRP A 586 -29.70 -39.62 -12.95
N ARG A 587 -30.04 -38.81 -13.95
CA ARG A 587 -29.48 -38.88 -15.30
C ARG A 587 -29.51 -37.51 -15.97
N VAL A 588 -28.63 -37.30 -16.95
CA VAL A 588 -28.47 -36.02 -17.65
C VAL A 588 -28.37 -36.22 -19.16
N TRP A 589 -28.95 -35.33 -19.97
CA TRP A 589 -28.65 -35.20 -21.41
C TRP A 589 -28.26 -33.74 -21.70
N ALA A 590 -27.52 -33.54 -22.77
CA ALA A 590 -26.96 -32.27 -23.19
C ALA A 590 -27.55 -31.83 -24.54
N LYS A 591 -27.80 -30.54 -24.71
CA LYS A 591 -28.39 -29.91 -25.90
C LYS A 591 -27.52 -28.79 -26.41
N ASN A 592 -27.40 -28.68 -27.73
CA ASN A 592 -26.83 -27.54 -28.41
C ASN A 592 -27.71 -27.05 -29.57
N ASN A 593 -27.20 -26.15 -30.41
CA ASN A 593 -27.97 -25.59 -31.52
C ASN A 593 -28.27 -26.62 -32.64
N VAL A 594 -27.49 -27.70 -32.70
CA VAL A 594 -27.64 -28.75 -33.73
C VAL A 594 -28.58 -29.86 -33.26
N GLY A 595 -28.54 -30.23 -31.99
CA GLY A 595 -29.36 -31.33 -31.49
C GLY A 595 -29.10 -31.66 -30.03
N THR A 596 -29.69 -32.78 -29.59
CA THR A 596 -29.61 -33.22 -28.21
C THR A 596 -29.06 -34.64 -28.10
N SER A 597 -28.25 -34.89 -27.08
CA SER A 597 -27.70 -36.20 -26.76
C SER A 597 -28.77 -37.17 -26.25
N GLY A 598 -28.42 -38.44 -26.11
CA GLY A 598 -29.16 -39.34 -25.22
C GLY A 598 -28.97 -38.96 -23.75
N PHE A 599 -29.85 -39.45 -22.87
CA PHE A 599 -29.56 -39.42 -21.42
C PHE A 599 -28.36 -40.32 -21.11
N THR A 600 -27.59 -39.95 -20.08
CA THR A 600 -26.63 -40.82 -19.44
C THR A 600 -27.29 -42.11 -18.95
N GLU A 601 -26.49 -43.15 -18.71
CA GLU A 601 -26.91 -44.19 -17.77
C GLU A 601 -27.26 -43.56 -16.42
N ALA A 602 -28.30 -44.08 -15.77
CA ALA A 602 -28.75 -43.54 -14.51
C ALA A 602 -27.82 -43.97 -13.39
N TRP A 603 -27.31 -43.01 -12.62
CA TRP A 603 -26.63 -43.31 -11.37
C TRP A 603 -27.59 -43.23 -10.20
N SER A 604 -27.36 -44.03 -9.17
CA SER A 604 -28.14 -44.02 -7.94
C SER A 604 -27.35 -43.44 -6.77
N PHE A 605 -28.06 -42.86 -5.79
CA PHE A 605 -27.50 -42.55 -4.48
C PHE A 605 -28.55 -42.69 -3.37
N THR A 606 -28.12 -43.02 -2.16
CA THR A 606 -28.97 -43.07 -0.97
C THR A 606 -28.66 -41.89 -0.07
N THR A 607 -29.69 -41.11 0.21
CA THR A 607 -29.62 -39.98 1.14
C THR A 607 -29.33 -40.45 2.56
N ILE A 608 -28.64 -39.60 3.31
CA ILE A 608 -28.22 -39.86 4.69
C ILE A 608 -29.41 -40.18 5.61
N VAL A 609 -29.15 -40.93 6.69
CA VAL A 609 -30.15 -41.22 7.73
C VAL A 609 -30.52 -39.96 8.52
N ALA A 610 -31.67 -39.96 9.21
CA ALA A 610 -32.07 -38.84 10.05
C ALA A 610 -31.14 -38.65 11.26
N PRO A 611 -30.91 -37.40 11.71
CA PRO A 611 -30.25 -37.15 12.99
C PRO A 611 -30.99 -37.84 14.15
N PRO A 612 -30.31 -38.15 15.26
CA PRO A 612 -30.93 -38.85 16.38
C PRO A 612 -32.04 -38.04 17.06
N ALA A 613 -32.86 -38.72 17.86
CA ALA A 613 -33.78 -38.05 18.77
C ALA A 613 -33.02 -37.22 19.84
N LEU A 614 -33.73 -36.29 20.48
CA LEU A 614 -33.22 -35.44 21.56
C LEU A 614 -32.92 -36.26 22.83
N PRO A 615 -31.73 -36.15 23.46
CA PRO A 615 -31.46 -36.78 24.76
C PRO A 615 -32.33 -36.21 25.87
N THR A 616 -32.80 -37.08 26.76
CA THR A 616 -33.52 -36.69 27.98
C THR A 616 -32.59 -36.78 29.18
N LEU A 617 -32.37 -35.68 29.91
CA LEU A 617 -31.42 -35.64 31.03
C LEU A 617 -31.96 -36.35 32.28
N VAL A 618 -31.09 -37.03 33.02
CA VAL A 618 -31.43 -37.76 34.25
C VAL A 618 -30.84 -37.06 35.47
N PHE A 619 -29.52 -36.97 35.60
CA PHE A 619 -28.84 -36.39 36.78
C PHE A 619 -27.58 -35.60 36.38
N PRO A 620 -27.22 -34.49 37.05
CA PRO A 620 -27.92 -33.80 38.14
C PRO A 620 -29.33 -33.29 37.79
N ALA A 621 -30.22 -33.20 38.79
CA ALA A 621 -31.52 -32.56 38.61
C ALA A 621 -31.37 -31.05 38.36
N ASN A 622 -32.35 -30.42 37.73
CA ASN A 622 -32.29 -28.98 37.49
C ASN A 622 -32.33 -28.20 38.82
N ALA A 623 -31.47 -27.19 38.95
CA ALA A 623 -31.26 -26.36 40.13
C ALA A 623 -30.86 -27.14 41.41
N GLN A 624 -30.25 -28.31 41.26
CA GLN A 624 -29.81 -29.12 42.41
C GLN A 624 -28.67 -28.41 43.16
N GLN A 625 -28.75 -28.34 44.49
CA GLN A 625 -27.76 -27.69 45.35
C GLN A 625 -26.90 -28.71 46.09
N PHE A 626 -25.75 -28.26 46.59
CA PHE A 626 -24.84 -29.01 47.45
C PHE A 626 -24.20 -30.25 46.79
N LEU A 627 -23.91 -30.17 45.49
CA LEU A 627 -23.22 -31.29 44.84
C LEU A 627 -21.75 -31.36 45.26
N PRO A 628 -21.20 -32.58 45.39
CA PRO A 628 -19.77 -32.78 45.58
C PRO A 628 -18.96 -32.32 44.36
N LEU A 629 -17.68 -32.03 44.57
CA LEU A 629 -16.76 -31.54 43.51
C LEU A 629 -16.43 -32.59 42.44
N THR A 630 -16.86 -33.82 42.67
CA THR A 630 -16.89 -34.92 41.70
C THR A 630 -18.34 -35.36 41.52
N THR A 631 -18.89 -35.24 40.31
CA THR A 631 -20.30 -35.50 40.02
C THR A 631 -20.44 -36.30 38.71
N THR A 632 -21.29 -37.33 38.73
CA THR A 632 -21.61 -38.16 37.54
C THR A 632 -22.87 -37.69 36.83
N PHE A 633 -22.72 -37.22 35.60
CA PHE A 633 -23.81 -36.79 34.73
C PHE A 633 -24.42 -37.99 34.00
N SER A 634 -25.74 -38.05 33.84
CA SER A 634 -26.44 -39.14 33.14
C SER A 634 -27.68 -38.69 32.37
N TRP A 635 -27.99 -39.39 31.27
CA TRP A 635 -29.14 -39.15 30.38
C TRP A 635 -29.69 -40.47 29.81
N ASN A 636 -30.84 -40.44 29.14
CA ASN A 636 -31.42 -41.63 28.49
C ASN A 636 -30.84 -41.86 27.07
N GLN A 637 -30.79 -43.12 26.64
CA GLN A 637 -30.41 -43.47 25.27
C GLN A 637 -31.40 -42.90 24.25
N SER A 638 -30.89 -42.13 23.27
CA SER A 638 -31.67 -41.52 22.20
C SER A 638 -31.82 -42.46 20.99
N SER A 639 -33.02 -42.56 20.43
CA SER A 639 -33.29 -43.37 19.24
C SER A 639 -32.42 -42.89 18.06
N GLY A 640 -31.71 -43.83 17.42
CA GLY A 640 -30.81 -43.57 16.30
C GLY A 640 -29.45 -42.97 16.66
N ALA A 641 -29.12 -42.78 17.95
CA ALA A 641 -27.83 -42.24 18.39
C ALA A 641 -26.73 -43.30 18.44
N SER A 642 -25.53 -42.95 17.97
CA SER A 642 -24.30 -43.75 18.12
C SER A 642 -23.35 -43.19 19.18
N SER A 643 -23.45 -41.90 19.50
CA SER A 643 -22.65 -41.22 20.53
C SER A 643 -23.33 -39.94 21.03
N TYR A 644 -22.72 -39.25 21.99
CA TYR A 644 -23.22 -38.03 22.61
C TYR A 644 -22.12 -36.99 22.78
N ILE A 645 -22.55 -35.74 22.88
CA ILE A 645 -21.71 -34.59 23.27
C ILE A 645 -22.29 -34.00 24.55
N LEU A 646 -21.51 -34.04 25.63
CA LEU A 646 -21.83 -33.43 26.93
C LEU A 646 -21.09 -32.10 27.07
N GLN A 647 -21.84 -31.02 27.33
CA GLN A 647 -21.27 -29.72 27.64
C GLN A 647 -21.56 -29.33 29.09
N LEU A 648 -20.54 -28.78 29.75
CA LEU A 648 -20.61 -28.14 31.07
C LEU A 648 -20.04 -26.73 30.98
N SER A 649 -20.70 -25.76 31.60
CA SER A 649 -20.31 -24.34 31.57
C SER A 649 -20.60 -23.66 32.90
N SER A 650 -19.87 -22.58 33.19
CA SER A 650 -20.18 -21.65 34.29
C SER A 650 -21.22 -20.59 33.90
N ASP A 651 -21.61 -20.49 32.63
CA ASP A 651 -22.56 -19.49 32.13
C ASP A 651 -23.74 -20.12 31.36
N THR A 652 -24.91 -19.48 31.45
CA THR A 652 -26.15 -19.99 30.84
C THR A 652 -26.11 -20.01 29.31
N ASN A 653 -25.23 -19.20 28.70
CA ASN A 653 -25.11 -19.08 27.26
C ASN A 653 -24.07 -20.06 26.68
N PHE A 654 -23.37 -20.83 27.54
CA PHE A 654 -22.29 -21.73 27.16
C PHE A 654 -21.19 -21.02 26.35
N THR A 655 -20.89 -19.77 26.71
CA THR A 655 -19.81 -18.98 26.10
C THR A 655 -18.43 -19.43 26.58
N THR A 656 -18.34 -19.90 27.82
CA THR A 656 -17.14 -20.50 28.42
C THR A 656 -17.44 -21.95 28.77
N LEU A 657 -16.86 -22.89 28.02
CA LEU A 657 -17.03 -24.32 28.26
C LEU A 657 -15.96 -24.85 29.22
N LEU A 658 -16.41 -25.47 30.30
CA LEU A 658 -15.56 -26.19 31.25
C LEU A 658 -15.37 -27.65 30.82
N LEU A 659 -16.35 -28.20 30.11
CA LEU A 659 -16.30 -29.50 29.47
C LEU A 659 -17.05 -29.43 28.14
N ASP A 660 -16.47 -30.01 27.09
CA ASP A 660 -17.12 -30.30 25.81
C ASP A 660 -16.62 -31.67 25.33
N ASP A 661 -17.22 -32.74 25.86
CA ASP A 661 -16.77 -34.11 25.60
C ASP A 661 -17.62 -34.74 24.49
N SER A 662 -17.00 -34.91 23.32
CA SER A 662 -17.61 -35.53 22.14
C SER A 662 -17.26 -37.01 21.95
N THR A 663 -16.57 -37.63 22.92
CA THR A 663 -16.07 -39.02 22.81
C THR A 663 -17.04 -40.05 23.39
N LEU A 664 -18.19 -39.60 23.89
CA LEU A 664 -19.09 -40.38 24.72
C LEU A 664 -19.94 -41.33 23.85
N VAL A 665 -19.73 -42.63 23.98
CA VAL A 665 -20.61 -43.67 23.42
C VAL A 665 -21.63 -44.20 24.43
N ASP A 666 -21.40 -43.93 25.71
CA ASP A 666 -22.29 -44.28 26.82
C ASP A 666 -23.22 -43.10 27.16
N THR A 667 -24.12 -43.32 28.12
CA THR A 667 -25.17 -42.39 28.57
C THR A 667 -24.87 -41.75 29.93
N SER A 668 -23.62 -41.83 30.38
CA SER A 668 -23.16 -41.18 31.60
C SER A 668 -21.68 -40.75 31.53
N LYS A 669 -21.29 -39.77 32.34
CA LYS A 669 -19.92 -39.27 32.47
C LYS A 669 -19.66 -38.69 33.86
N GLU A 670 -18.63 -39.20 34.53
CA GLU A 670 -18.10 -38.57 35.74
C GLU A 670 -17.23 -37.35 35.41
N VAL A 671 -17.45 -36.25 36.12
CA VAL A 671 -16.69 -35.01 36.01
C VAL A 671 -16.13 -34.64 37.38
N THR A 672 -14.81 -34.47 37.45
CA THR A 672 -14.05 -34.07 38.63
C THR A 672 -13.55 -32.63 38.50
N GLY A 673 -13.03 -32.04 39.58
CA GLY A 673 -12.37 -30.73 39.53
C GLY A 673 -13.31 -29.53 39.49
N LEU A 674 -14.58 -29.72 39.91
CA LEU A 674 -15.49 -28.59 40.07
C LEU A 674 -15.01 -27.70 41.23
N SER A 675 -15.24 -26.39 41.12
CA SER A 675 -14.88 -25.42 42.14
C SER A 675 -15.94 -25.39 43.24
N LEU A 676 -15.54 -25.06 44.47
CA LEU A 676 -16.45 -24.85 45.60
C LEU A 676 -17.37 -23.64 45.32
N ASP A 677 -18.56 -23.65 45.94
CA ASP A 677 -19.56 -22.58 45.88
C ASP A 677 -19.85 -22.04 44.46
N SER A 678 -19.86 -22.95 43.48
CA SER A 678 -19.92 -22.60 42.06
C SER A 678 -21.17 -23.16 41.41
N LYS A 679 -21.85 -22.32 40.63
CA LYS A 679 -23.02 -22.71 39.84
C LYS A 679 -22.59 -23.10 38.43
N TYR A 680 -23.07 -24.25 37.97
CA TYR A 680 -22.78 -24.78 36.65
C TYR A 680 -24.06 -25.09 35.86
N TYR A 681 -23.93 -25.09 34.54
CA TYR A 681 -24.97 -25.40 33.56
C TYR A 681 -24.50 -26.52 32.66
N TRP A 682 -25.38 -27.48 32.37
CA TRP A 682 -25.04 -28.63 31.53
C TRP A 682 -26.17 -29.00 30.56
N ARG A 683 -25.77 -29.58 29.43
CA ARG A 683 -26.67 -30.04 28.35
C ARG A 683 -26.00 -31.14 27.53
N VAL A 684 -26.80 -31.98 26.87
CA VAL A 684 -26.32 -33.11 26.05
C VAL A 684 -27.01 -33.11 24.69
N LYS A 685 -26.29 -33.42 23.61
CA LYS A 685 -26.88 -33.76 22.31
C LYS A 685 -26.43 -35.13 21.83
N ALA A 686 -27.27 -35.80 21.07
CA ALA A 686 -26.98 -37.09 20.47
C ALA A 686 -26.38 -36.93 19.08
N VAL A 687 -25.54 -37.87 18.67
CA VAL A 687 -24.81 -37.86 17.40
C VAL A 687 -25.00 -39.20 16.70
N ASN A 688 -25.23 -39.16 15.38
CA ASN A 688 -25.06 -40.30 14.48
C ASN A 688 -24.46 -39.84 13.15
N ILE A 689 -24.33 -40.75 12.19
CA ILE A 689 -23.81 -40.43 10.86
C ILE A 689 -24.67 -39.39 10.12
N GLY A 690 -25.97 -39.30 10.43
CA GLY A 690 -26.94 -38.32 9.92
C GLY A 690 -26.82 -36.91 10.49
N GLY A 691 -25.96 -36.70 11.49
CA GLY A 691 -25.72 -35.42 12.16
C GLY A 691 -26.02 -35.49 13.65
N THR A 692 -26.28 -34.32 14.24
CA THR A 692 -26.60 -34.22 15.67
C THR A 692 -28.07 -33.87 15.89
N SER A 693 -28.62 -34.32 17.02
CA SER A 693 -29.87 -33.75 17.52
C SER A 693 -29.65 -32.31 18.01
N MET A 694 -30.74 -31.63 18.36
CA MET A 694 -30.66 -30.41 19.17
C MET A 694 -30.04 -30.74 20.54
N PHE A 695 -29.49 -29.77 21.25
CA PHE A 695 -29.16 -29.95 22.66
C PHE A 695 -30.44 -30.16 23.47
N SER A 696 -30.35 -31.02 24.48
CA SER A 696 -31.36 -31.20 25.54
C SER A 696 -31.73 -29.87 26.19
N GLU A 697 -32.70 -29.90 27.12
CA GLU A 697 -32.87 -28.79 28.03
C GLU A 697 -31.57 -28.48 28.78
N ILE A 698 -31.37 -27.21 29.14
CA ILE A 698 -30.26 -26.79 30.01
C ILE A 698 -30.67 -27.06 31.45
N ARG A 699 -29.84 -27.80 32.19
CA ARG A 699 -29.98 -27.97 33.63
C ARG A 699 -28.86 -27.27 34.37
N SER A 700 -29.14 -26.79 35.57
CA SER A 700 -28.14 -26.16 36.44
C SER A 700 -27.97 -26.89 37.77
N PHE A 701 -26.83 -26.71 38.42
CA PHE A 701 -26.59 -27.18 39.78
C PHE A 701 -25.53 -26.30 40.49
N THR A 702 -25.43 -26.40 41.82
CA THR A 702 -24.44 -25.66 42.64
C THR A 702 -23.66 -26.60 43.54
N THR A 703 -22.33 -26.40 43.65
CA THR A 703 -21.43 -27.17 44.53
C THR A 703 -21.44 -26.66 45.98
N LEU A 704 -20.91 -27.44 46.93
CA LEU A 704 -20.84 -27.09 48.38
C LEU A 704 -19.97 -25.83 48.66
N GLY A 705 -20.30 -24.99 49.67
CA GLY A 705 -19.60 -23.76 50.07
C GLY A 705 -19.15 -23.68 51.56
N THR A 706 -18.47 -22.60 51.99
CA THR A 706 -17.92 -22.37 53.37
C THR A 706 -18.22 -20.97 53.95
N PRO A 707 -18.21 -20.77 55.30
CA PRO A 707 -18.37 -19.43 55.92
C PRO A 707 -17.29 -18.41 55.48
N PRO A 708 -17.54 -17.09 55.60
CA PRO A 708 -16.58 -16.08 55.17
C PRO A 708 -15.36 -15.99 56.10
N ALA A 709 -14.22 -15.59 55.54
CA ALA A 709 -13.03 -15.23 56.33
C ALA A 709 -13.25 -13.90 57.09
N THR A 710 -12.48 -13.68 58.15
CA THR A 710 -12.55 -12.43 58.95
C THR A 710 -12.14 -11.22 58.10
N THR A 711 -12.93 -10.14 58.19
CA THR A 711 -12.65 -8.86 57.52
C THR A 711 -11.58 -8.04 58.27
N ALA A 712 -11.11 -6.94 57.68
CA ALA A 712 -10.13 -6.02 58.29
C ALA A 712 -10.68 -4.58 58.30
N GLN A 713 -10.62 -3.92 59.46
CA GLN A 713 -11.03 -2.52 59.65
C GLN A 713 -10.12 -1.55 58.89
N ILE A 714 -10.68 -0.45 58.38
CA ILE A 714 -9.96 0.58 57.62
C ILE A 714 -10.11 1.95 58.28
N GLU A 715 -11.34 2.45 58.47
CA GLU A 715 -11.56 3.77 59.09
C GLU A 715 -12.82 3.75 59.98
N PRO A 716 -12.89 4.53 61.08
CA PRO A 716 -11.79 5.35 61.62
C PRO A 716 -10.66 4.47 62.18
N GLU A 717 -9.40 4.92 62.00
CA GLU A 717 -8.22 4.19 62.47
C GLU A 717 -8.18 4.12 64.00
N ASP A 718 -7.59 3.05 64.53
CA ASP A 718 -7.43 2.83 65.97
C ASP A 718 -6.67 3.97 66.65
N GLY A 719 -7.26 4.56 67.68
CA GLY A 719 -6.73 5.69 68.44
C GLY A 719 -6.97 7.08 67.82
N SER A 720 -7.75 7.20 66.75
CA SER A 720 -8.04 8.49 66.10
C SER A 720 -8.74 9.48 67.06
N THR A 721 -8.36 10.75 67.04
CA THR A 721 -8.96 11.80 67.91
C THR A 721 -9.42 13.02 67.11
N TYR A 722 -10.31 13.84 67.69
CA TYR A 722 -10.89 15.04 67.07
C TYR A 722 -11.69 14.75 65.78
N LEU A 723 -12.43 13.64 65.82
CA LEU A 723 -13.28 13.22 64.72
C LEU A 723 -14.66 13.89 64.75
N PRO A 724 -15.33 14.09 63.59
CA PRO A 724 -16.69 14.63 63.58
C PRO A 724 -17.68 13.70 64.28
N SER A 725 -18.81 14.25 64.75
CA SER A 725 -19.90 13.45 65.34
C SER A 725 -20.52 12.45 64.35
N THR A 726 -20.41 12.67 63.04
CA THR A 726 -20.87 11.72 62.02
C THR A 726 -19.66 11.17 61.28
N LEU A 727 -19.46 9.86 61.41
CA LEU A 727 -18.27 9.15 60.95
C LEU A 727 -18.62 8.07 59.95
N LYS A 728 -17.77 7.95 58.93
CA LYS A 728 -17.78 6.78 58.07
C LYS A 728 -16.96 5.68 58.72
N PHE A 729 -17.55 4.49 58.76
CA PHE A 729 -16.90 3.24 59.13
C PHE A 729 -16.68 2.44 57.87
N SER A 730 -15.47 1.93 57.64
CA SER A 730 -15.20 1.06 56.49
C SER A 730 -14.23 -0.07 56.82
N TRP A 731 -14.35 -1.15 56.06
CA TRP A 731 -13.56 -2.37 56.22
C TRP A 731 -13.33 -3.05 54.86
N SER A 732 -12.48 -4.07 54.85
CA SER A 732 -12.12 -4.83 53.65
C SER A 732 -13.23 -5.80 53.24
N GLY A 733 -13.60 -5.80 51.96
CA GLY A 733 -14.58 -6.74 51.43
C GLY A 733 -14.09 -8.19 51.45
N VAL A 734 -14.93 -9.11 51.90
CA VAL A 734 -14.70 -10.56 51.86
C VAL A 734 -15.58 -11.15 50.76
N VAL A 735 -14.97 -11.78 49.76
CA VAL A 735 -15.63 -12.23 48.53
C VAL A 735 -16.82 -13.16 48.79
N SER A 736 -16.75 -14.03 49.80
CA SER A 736 -17.83 -14.96 50.14
C SER A 736 -18.87 -14.38 51.10
N ALA A 737 -18.74 -13.13 51.53
CA ALA A 737 -19.69 -12.48 52.45
C ALA A 737 -20.79 -11.74 51.67
N ASN A 738 -22.05 -11.95 52.07
CA ASN A 738 -23.20 -11.22 51.51
C ASN A 738 -23.67 -10.07 52.42
N ARG A 739 -23.21 -10.04 53.68
CA ARG A 739 -23.46 -8.96 54.63
C ARG A 739 -22.39 -8.90 55.73
N TYR A 740 -22.40 -7.84 56.51
CA TYR A 740 -21.50 -7.55 57.61
C TYR A 740 -22.28 -7.15 58.85
N HIS A 741 -21.64 -7.36 60.00
CA HIS A 741 -22.16 -7.01 61.29
C HIS A 741 -21.19 -6.06 62.00
N LEU A 742 -21.61 -4.82 62.22
CA LEU A 742 -20.85 -3.74 62.87
C LEU A 742 -21.39 -3.45 64.26
N GLN A 743 -20.48 -3.27 65.22
CA GLN A 743 -20.78 -2.81 66.57
C GLN A 743 -19.95 -1.59 66.93
N ILE A 744 -20.56 -0.61 67.61
CA ILE A 744 -19.90 0.54 68.24
C ILE A 744 -20.35 0.62 69.70
N SER A 745 -19.42 0.90 70.59
CA SER A 745 -19.59 0.87 72.05
C SER A 745 -18.90 2.07 72.67
N ASP A 746 -19.41 2.59 73.78
CA ASP A 746 -18.71 3.58 74.62
C ASP A 746 -17.79 2.90 75.66
N ASP A 747 -17.83 1.57 75.74
CA ASP A 747 -16.99 0.73 76.59
C ASP A 747 -16.17 -0.28 75.77
N SER A 748 -14.93 -0.53 76.18
CA SER A 748 -13.99 -1.39 75.43
C SER A 748 -14.35 -2.88 75.46
N THR A 749 -15.20 -3.32 76.39
CA THR A 749 -15.65 -4.72 76.49
C THR A 749 -16.90 -5.00 75.65
N PHE A 750 -17.46 -3.99 74.98
CA PHE A 750 -18.73 -4.07 74.23
C PHE A 750 -19.91 -4.54 75.10
N SER A 751 -19.86 -4.22 76.40
CA SER A 751 -20.91 -4.53 77.36
C SER A 751 -22.14 -3.62 77.21
N SER A 752 -21.93 -2.40 76.69
CA SER A 752 -22.94 -1.40 76.38
C SER A 752 -22.78 -0.95 74.93
N LEU A 753 -23.68 -1.38 74.04
CA LEU A 753 -23.59 -1.06 72.61
C LEU A 753 -24.31 0.25 72.32
N VAL A 754 -23.60 1.17 71.67
CA VAL A 754 -24.15 2.39 71.10
C VAL A 754 -24.79 2.08 69.75
N ILE A 755 -24.18 1.18 68.96
CA ILE A 755 -24.69 0.69 67.67
C ILE A 755 -24.45 -0.81 67.56
N ASP A 756 -25.42 -1.54 67.01
CA ASP A 756 -25.36 -2.96 66.70
C ASP A 756 -26.15 -3.26 65.42
N ASP A 757 -25.47 -3.36 64.27
CA ASP A 757 -26.13 -3.51 62.96
C ASP A 757 -25.55 -4.68 62.17
N SER A 758 -26.36 -5.72 61.96
CA SER A 758 -26.02 -6.94 61.23
C SER A 758 -26.53 -7.00 59.78
N ALA A 759 -27.15 -5.93 59.28
CA ALA A 759 -27.82 -5.92 57.97
C ALA A 759 -26.97 -5.25 56.86
N ILE A 760 -25.74 -4.86 57.17
CA ILE A 760 -24.92 -4.03 56.28
C ILE A 760 -24.42 -4.88 55.11
N THR A 761 -24.89 -4.60 53.89
CA THR A 761 -24.46 -5.33 52.67
C THR A 761 -23.29 -4.66 51.96
N GLN A 762 -22.95 -3.44 52.35
CA GLN A 762 -21.80 -2.69 51.83
C GLN A 762 -20.58 -2.85 52.73
N VAL A 763 -19.39 -2.50 52.22
CA VAL A 763 -18.13 -2.55 52.98
C VAL A 763 -17.86 -1.28 53.79
N SER A 764 -18.85 -0.39 53.88
CA SER A 764 -18.80 0.80 54.70
C SER A 764 -20.20 1.28 55.06
N THR A 765 -20.32 2.03 56.15
CA THR A 765 -21.55 2.72 56.54
C THR A 765 -21.20 4.06 57.22
N SER A 766 -22.12 5.03 57.21
CA SER A 766 -21.94 6.28 57.94
C SER A 766 -22.84 6.30 59.16
N ILE A 767 -22.27 6.54 60.32
CA ILE A 767 -22.94 6.48 61.62
C ILE A 767 -22.76 7.83 62.33
N GLY A 768 -23.87 8.37 62.81
CA GLY A 768 -23.90 9.58 63.63
C GLY A 768 -25.29 10.20 63.69
N PRO A 769 -25.46 11.30 64.47
CA PRO A 769 -24.41 11.94 65.26
C PRO A 769 -24.11 11.17 66.56
N LEU A 770 -22.82 10.90 66.80
CA LEU A 770 -22.25 10.45 68.07
C LEU A 770 -22.00 11.67 68.97
N GLY A 771 -21.96 11.47 70.29
CA GLY A 771 -21.67 12.54 71.24
C GLY A 771 -20.31 13.21 70.96
N ASP A 772 -20.21 14.52 71.19
CA ASP A 772 -19.00 15.32 70.99
C ASP A 772 -18.02 15.16 72.17
N GLU A 773 -16.71 15.16 71.90
CA GLU A 773 -15.65 14.90 72.89
C GLU A 773 -15.74 13.53 73.62
N VAL A 774 -16.31 12.50 72.97
CA VAL A 774 -16.50 11.16 73.54
C VAL A 774 -15.62 10.12 72.85
N LYS A 775 -15.01 9.23 73.65
CA LYS A 775 -14.25 8.07 73.16
C LYS A 775 -15.16 6.85 72.98
N TYR A 776 -15.09 6.21 71.81
CA TYR A 776 -15.84 5.01 71.43
C TYR A 776 -14.92 3.89 70.95
N PHE A 777 -15.44 2.66 70.90
CA PHE A 777 -14.81 1.44 70.40
C PHE A 777 -15.68 0.81 69.32
N TRP A 778 -15.09 0.22 68.28
CA TRP A 778 -15.84 -0.44 67.22
C TRP A 778 -15.19 -1.74 66.71
N ARG A 779 -16.02 -2.67 66.23
CA ARG A 779 -15.61 -3.95 65.63
C ARG A 779 -16.60 -4.42 64.56
N VAL A 780 -16.14 -5.24 63.61
CA VAL A 780 -16.98 -5.74 62.51
C VAL A 780 -16.67 -7.20 62.16
N ARG A 781 -17.63 -7.95 61.60
CA ARG A 781 -17.43 -9.30 61.05
C ARG A 781 -18.20 -9.53 59.75
N ALA A 782 -17.76 -10.51 58.96
CA ALA A 782 -18.35 -10.88 57.68
C ALA A 782 -19.31 -12.07 57.81
N MET A 783 -20.40 -12.10 57.03
CA MET A 783 -21.44 -13.13 57.13
C MET A 783 -21.93 -13.57 55.74
N ASN A 784 -22.32 -14.83 55.62
CA ASN A 784 -23.07 -15.36 54.48
C ASN A 784 -24.12 -16.38 54.94
N ASP A 785 -24.77 -17.02 53.97
CA ASP A 785 -25.85 -18.00 54.25
C ASP A 785 -25.30 -19.33 54.82
N PHE A 786 -23.99 -19.51 54.82
CA PHE A 786 -23.28 -20.68 55.35
C PHE A 786 -22.65 -20.45 56.73
N GLY A 787 -22.55 -19.21 57.23
CA GLY A 787 -22.03 -18.89 58.57
C GLY A 787 -21.49 -17.47 58.72
N SER A 788 -20.87 -17.18 59.87
CA SER A 788 -20.21 -15.89 60.17
C SER A 788 -18.72 -16.09 60.44
N SER A 789 -17.90 -15.11 60.08
CA SER A 789 -16.51 -15.04 60.50
C SER A 789 -16.39 -14.69 62.00
N ASP A 790 -15.17 -14.77 62.52
CA ASP A 790 -14.83 -14.16 63.81
C ASP A 790 -14.97 -12.62 63.73
N TRP A 791 -15.09 -11.97 64.89
CA TRP A 791 -15.04 -10.51 65.04
C TRP A 791 -13.62 -9.98 64.83
N THR A 792 -13.49 -8.77 64.28
CA THR A 792 -12.22 -8.04 64.32
C THR A 792 -11.83 -7.67 65.75
N SER A 793 -10.57 -7.25 65.94
CA SER A 793 -10.17 -6.55 67.17
C SER A 793 -11.04 -5.30 67.41
N ALA A 794 -11.10 -4.83 68.65
CA ALA A 794 -11.74 -3.57 68.97
C ALA A 794 -10.79 -2.41 68.64
N TRP A 795 -11.20 -1.49 67.76
CA TRP A 795 -10.51 -0.23 67.50
C TRP A 795 -11.20 0.92 68.20
N ASP A 796 -10.46 1.89 68.71
CA ASP A 796 -11.01 3.06 69.42
C ASP A 796 -10.86 4.37 68.64
N PHE A 797 -11.75 5.35 68.91
CA PHE A 797 -11.66 6.70 68.37
C PHE A 797 -12.35 7.72 69.29
N THR A 798 -12.02 9.02 69.17
CA THR A 798 -12.60 10.11 69.97
C THR A 798 -13.13 11.23 69.06
N THR A 799 -14.38 11.63 69.26
CA THR A 799 -14.99 12.79 68.56
C THR A 799 -14.49 14.12 69.15
N GLY A 800 -14.49 15.24 68.40
CA GLY A 800 -14.10 16.58 68.89
C GLY A 800 -13.55 17.53 67.82
N THR A 801 -13.19 18.78 68.20
CA THR A 801 -12.57 19.79 67.29
C THR A 801 -11.18 20.23 67.75
N LYS A 802 -10.28 20.60 66.82
CA LYS A 802 -8.93 21.16 67.10
C LYS A 802 -8.98 22.68 66.99
N THR A 803 -8.24 23.42 67.82
CA THR A 803 -8.05 24.87 67.67
C THR A 803 -6.57 25.20 67.40
N LEU A 804 -6.28 25.89 66.31
CA LEU A 804 -4.93 26.35 65.93
C LEU A 804 -4.83 27.87 66.06
N LEU A 805 -3.73 28.35 66.64
CA LEU A 805 -3.44 29.78 66.75
C LEU A 805 -2.55 30.23 65.58
N VAL A 806 -3.07 31.12 64.73
CA VAL A 806 -2.37 31.70 63.58
C VAL A 806 -1.85 33.09 63.94
N SER A 807 -0.52 33.27 64.00
CA SER A 807 0.11 34.56 64.30
C SER A 807 0.13 35.46 63.06
N VAL A 808 -0.37 36.68 63.20
CA VAL A 808 -0.37 37.72 62.14
C VAL A 808 0.35 38.97 62.61
N ALA A 809 1.01 39.68 61.69
CA ALA A 809 1.71 40.93 61.94
C ALA A 809 0.88 42.15 61.51
N ASP A 810 1.20 43.32 62.07
CA ASP A 810 0.66 44.64 61.70
C ASP A 810 1.12 45.08 60.29
N ARG A 811 0.64 44.38 59.25
CA ARG A 811 0.93 44.55 57.82
C ARG A 811 0.10 43.58 56.98
N TRP A 812 0.45 43.42 55.70
CA TRP A 812 -0.03 42.33 54.84
C TRP A 812 0.58 40.99 55.27
N ASN A 813 -0.27 39.97 55.41
CA ASN A 813 0.10 38.62 55.78
C ASN A 813 -0.39 37.64 54.71
N LEU A 814 0.38 36.57 54.48
CA LEU A 814 0.00 35.48 53.59
C LEU A 814 -0.51 34.29 54.41
N LEU A 815 -1.82 34.05 54.35
CA LEU A 815 -2.54 33.16 55.27
C LEU A 815 -3.40 32.14 54.52
N SER A 816 -3.78 31.06 55.20
CA SER A 816 -4.76 30.07 54.70
C SER A 816 -5.57 29.46 55.83
N VAL A 817 -6.63 28.72 55.50
CA VAL A 817 -7.45 28.01 56.49
C VAL A 817 -6.91 26.58 56.67
N PRO A 818 -6.34 26.22 57.85
CA PRO A 818 -5.68 24.91 58.04
C PRO A 818 -6.61 23.79 58.51
N LEU A 819 -7.77 24.12 59.05
CA LEU A 819 -8.76 23.16 59.59
C LEU A 819 -10.02 23.15 58.73
N SER A 820 -10.80 22.08 58.82
CA SER A 820 -12.17 22.07 58.30
C SER A 820 -13.08 22.83 59.27
N VAL A 821 -13.33 24.10 58.99
CA VAL A 821 -14.07 25.00 59.88
C VAL A 821 -15.57 24.94 59.61
N PRO A 822 -16.43 25.13 60.61
CA PRO A 822 -17.88 25.12 60.42
C PRO A 822 -18.37 26.33 59.59
N ASP A 823 -17.60 27.41 59.52
CA ASP A 823 -17.94 28.63 58.78
C ASP A 823 -16.70 29.28 58.15
N TYR A 824 -16.60 29.23 56.82
CA TYR A 824 -15.46 29.73 56.04
C TYR A 824 -15.51 31.23 55.73
N ARG A 825 -16.53 31.97 56.18
CA ARG A 825 -16.57 33.41 55.95
C ARG A 825 -15.32 34.06 56.56
N LYS A 826 -14.68 34.97 55.82
CA LYS A 826 -13.47 35.70 56.26
C LYS A 826 -13.68 36.36 57.61
N THR A 827 -14.89 36.87 57.88
CA THR A 827 -15.28 37.47 59.16
C THR A 827 -15.29 36.48 60.32
N SER A 828 -15.55 35.20 60.05
CA SER A 828 -15.62 34.13 61.05
C SER A 828 -14.23 33.54 61.33
N VAL A 829 -13.38 33.43 60.30
CA VAL A 829 -12.03 32.84 60.43
C VAL A 829 -10.95 33.88 60.77
N PHE A 830 -10.95 35.04 60.10
CA PHE A 830 -9.97 36.12 60.26
C PHE A 830 -10.67 37.48 60.46
N GLY A 831 -11.65 37.51 61.37
CA GLY A 831 -12.53 38.66 61.58
C GLY A 831 -11.85 39.98 61.96
N SER A 832 -10.64 39.92 62.53
CA SER A 832 -9.85 41.10 62.89
C SER A 832 -9.02 41.70 61.74
N SER A 833 -9.08 41.12 60.53
CA SER A 833 -8.42 41.68 59.33
C SER A 833 -9.15 42.90 58.78
N THR A 834 -8.39 43.91 58.35
CA THR A 834 -8.91 45.21 57.90
C THR A 834 -9.09 45.30 56.38
N SER A 835 -8.54 44.37 55.60
CA SER A 835 -8.76 44.26 54.15
C SER A 835 -9.79 43.18 53.80
N GLN A 836 -10.16 43.04 52.52
CA GLN A 836 -10.69 41.78 51.99
C GLN A 836 -9.60 40.69 51.99
N ALA A 837 -9.99 39.42 51.86
CA ALA A 837 -9.03 38.35 51.59
C ALA A 837 -8.79 38.28 50.08
N PHE A 838 -7.54 38.37 49.61
CA PHE A 838 -7.25 38.32 48.17
C PHE A 838 -6.54 37.01 47.82
N THR A 839 -7.11 36.25 46.89
CA THR A 839 -6.41 35.14 46.22
C THR A 839 -5.84 35.60 44.88
N PHE A 840 -5.14 34.74 44.15
CA PHE A 840 -4.49 35.08 42.90
C PHE A 840 -4.75 34.03 41.81
N ASP A 841 -5.18 34.52 40.65
CA ASP A 841 -5.37 33.75 39.41
C ASP A 841 -5.03 34.67 38.22
N GLY A 842 -3.73 34.89 37.99
CA GLY A 842 -3.20 35.87 37.03
C GLY A 842 -3.31 37.33 37.48
N THR A 843 -4.32 37.66 38.29
CA THR A 843 -4.51 38.93 39.01
C THR A 843 -5.09 38.67 40.40
N TYR A 844 -5.14 39.70 41.26
CA TYR A 844 -5.73 39.59 42.60
C TYR A 844 -7.27 39.60 42.57
N ILE A 845 -7.86 38.67 43.31
CA ILE A 845 -9.31 38.49 43.39
C ILE A 845 -9.75 38.49 44.86
N GLY A 846 -10.61 39.44 45.24
CA GLY A 846 -11.21 39.53 46.57
C GLY A 846 -12.18 38.36 46.85
N LYS A 847 -12.14 37.82 48.07
CA LYS A 847 -12.96 36.70 48.53
C LYS A 847 -13.51 36.98 49.92
N ASP A 848 -14.84 36.87 50.05
CA ASP A 848 -15.53 36.97 51.35
C ASP A 848 -15.67 35.62 52.06
N THR A 849 -15.67 34.53 51.29
CA THR A 849 -15.66 33.15 51.80
C THR A 849 -14.35 32.47 51.40
N LEU A 850 -13.65 31.94 52.38
CA LEU A 850 -12.37 31.27 52.22
C LEU A 850 -12.57 29.79 51.89
N ALA A 851 -11.49 29.08 51.60
CA ALA A 851 -11.48 27.64 51.40
C ALA A 851 -10.17 27.04 51.93
N ASN A 852 -10.18 25.75 52.25
CA ASN A 852 -8.94 25.01 52.45
C ASN A 852 -8.16 24.89 51.13
N GLY A 853 -6.84 24.78 51.22
CA GLY A 853 -5.96 24.64 50.07
C GLY A 853 -5.64 25.92 49.30
N VAL A 854 -6.29 27.04 49.59
CA VAL A 854 -6.04 28.32 48.93
C VAL A 854 -5.26 29.27 49.85
N GLY A 855 -4.28 29.98 49.29
CA GLY A 855 -3.56 31.05 49.96
C GLY A 855 -4.24 32.42 49.75
N TYR A 856 -4.18 33.28 50.76
CA TYR A 856 -4.82 34.60 50.75
C TYR A 856 -3.91 35.69 51.33
N TRP A 857 -3.94 36.86 50.71
CA TRP A 857 -3.45 38.10 51.29
C TRP A 857 -4.51 38.74 52.19
N LEU A 858 -4.12 39.05 53.43
CA LEU A 858 -4.94 39.73 54.41
C LEU A 858 -4.12 40.77 55.17
N LYS A 859 -4.63 42.00 55.29
CA LYS A 859 -3.99 43.09 56.05
C LYS A 859 -4.56 43.17 57.46
N PHE A 860 -3.69 43.35 58.43
CA PHE A 860 -4.03 43.62 59.82
C PHE A 860 -3.34 44.91 60.26
N ASN A 861 -4.01 45.69 61.12
CA ASN A 861 -3.49 46.93 61.69
C ASN A 861 -2.93 46.73 63.12
N GLY A 862 -2.50 45.50 63.44
CA GLY A 862 -1.95 45.13 64.74
C GLY A 862 -1.54 43.65 64.80
N SER A 863 -0.37 43.37 65.35
CA SER A 863 0.13 41.99 65.51
C SER A 863 -0.68 41.24 66.58
N GLN A 864 -1.18 40.05 66.26
CA GLN A 864 -2.03 39.24 67.14
C GLN A 864 -2.00 37.74 66.78
N ASN A 865 -2.57 36.90 67.65
CA ASN A 865 -2.85 35.49 67.33
C ASN A 865 -4.35 35.33 67.08
N VAL A 866 -4.71 34.76 65.93
CA VAL A 866 -6.10 34.45 65.55
C VAL A 866 -6.35 32.97 65.76
N GLY A 867 -7.33 32.62 66.59
CA GLY A 867 -7.74 31.23 66.82
C GLY A 867 -8.67 30.72 65.72
N VAL A 868 -8.26 29.66 65.04
CA VAL A 868 -9.07 28.94 64.04
C VAL A 868 -9.45 27.59 64.63
N ALA A 869 -10.75 27.33 64.82
CA ALA A 869 -11.27 26.09 65.40
C ALA A 869 -12.06 25.29 64.37
N GLY A 870 -11.82 23.98 64.29
CA GLY A 870 -12.45 23.08 63.33
C GLY A 870 -11.90 21.66 63.38
N ASN A 871 -12.43 20.80 62.52
CA ASN A 871 -11.96 19.41 62.43
C ASN A 871 -10.58 19.35 61.76
N VAL A 872 -9.79 18.35 62.14
CA VAL A 872 -8.47 18.15 61.53
C VAL A 872 -8.64 17.81 60.05
N HIS A 873 -7.89 18.50 59.21
CA HIS A 873 -7.86 18.44 57.77
C HIS A 873 -6.46 18.05 57.31
N GLN A 874 -6.23 16.75 57.15
CA GLN A 874 -4.88 16.17 56.97
C GLN A 874 -4.49 15.93 55.51
N VAL A 875 -5.45 16.02 54.58
CA VAL A 875 -5.21 15.84 53.14
C VAL A 875 -5.91 16.96 52.35
N GLN A 876 -5.18 17.58 51.42
CA GLN A 876 -5.73 18.61 50.53
C GLN A 876 -5.12 18.51 49.13
N SER A 877 -5.98 18.44 48.12
CA SER A 877 -5.59 18.61 46.72
C SER A 877 -5.86 20.04 46.25
N ILE A 878 -4.84 20.72 45.73
CA ILE A 878 -4.83 22.13 45.35
C ILE A 878 -4.62 22.22 43.84
N GLN A 879 -5.51 22.88 43.13
CA GLN A 879 -5.32 23.14 41.70
C GLN A 879 -4.32 24.28 41.51
N VAL A 880 -3.37 24.11 40.59
CA VAL A 880 -2.38 25.11 40.19
C VAL A 880 -2.40 25.31 38.69
N SER A 881 -2.20 26.55 38.25
CA SER A 881 -2.03 26.95 36.85
C SER A 881 -0.54 27.14 36.53
N GLU A 882 -0.17 27.14 35.25
CA GLU A 882 1.17 27.58 34.84
C GLU A 882 1.39 29.04 35.27
N GLY A 883 2.54 29.35 35.88
CA GLY A 883 2.80 30.65 36.49
C GLY A 883 2.62 30.65 38.01
N TRP A 884 2.45 31.83 38.60
CA TRP A 884 2.42 32.01 40.05
C TRP A 884 1.06 31.61 40.65
N ASN A 885 1.09 30.83 41.73
CA ASN A 885 -0.10 30.35 42.44
C ASN A 885 -0.01 30.66 43.94
N LEU A 886 -1.16 30.98 44.55
CA LEU A 886 -1.31 31.11 46.00
C LEU A 886 -1.93 29.86 46.60
N VAL A 887 -1.12 29.09 47.33
CA VAL A 887 -1.51 27.79 47.89
C VAL A 887 -1.58 27.84 49.41
N GLY A 888 -2.51 27.08 49.99
CA GLY A 888 -2.75 27.02 51.42
C GLY A 888 -2.17 25.78 52.11
N SER A 889 -2.32 25.72 53.43
CA SER A 889 -1.83 24.65 54.30
C SER A 889 -2.89 23.60 54.67
N ILE A 890 -2.42 22.47 55.21
CA ILE A 890 -3.23 21.48 55.95
C ILE A 890 -3.06 21.67 57.47
N SER A 891 -3.68 20.81 58.29
CA SER A 891 -3.75 20.96 59.75
C SER A 891 -2.45 20.67 60.52
N ASP A 892 -1.50 19.99 59.87
CA ASP A 892 -0.21 19.63 60.44
C ASP A 892 0.94 20.15 59.54
N PRO A 893 2.12 20.50 60.08
CA PRO A 893 3.25 20.91 59.26
C PRO A 893 3.65 19.84 58.25
N LEU A 894 3.91 20.25 57.00
CA LEU A 894 4.26 19.35 55.90
C LEU A 894 5.51 19.83 55.17
N ALA A 895 6.55 18.99 55.11
CA ALA A 895 7.74 19.29 54.32
C ALA A 895 7.40 19.37 52.82
N VAL A 896 7.88 20.39 52.11
CA VAL A 896 7.53 20.63 50.70
C VAL A 896 7.90 19.46 49.77
N ASN A 897 8.93 18.69 50.14
CA ASN A 897 9.38 17.49 49.41
C ASN A 897 8.45 16.26 49.55
N MET A 898 7.40 16.36 50.38
CA MET A 898 6.36 15.35 50.54
C MET A 898 5.16 15.63 49.63
N ILE A 899 5.10 16.80 48.98
CA ILE A 899 4.02 17.16 48.06
C ILE A 899 4.15 16.34 46.78
N VAL A 900 3.03 15.72 46.38
CA VAL A 900 2.90 14.98 45.13
C VAL A 900 2.03 15.75 44.15
N SER A 901 2.25 15.57 42.85
CA SER A 901 1.50 16.26 41.81
C SER A 901 0.79 15.31 40.85
N ASN A 902 -0.25 15.83 40.21
CA ASN A 902 -0.89 15.24 39.04
C ASN A 902 -0.99 16.30 37.91
N PRO A 903 -0.35 16.11 36.73
CA PRO A 903 0.53 14.99 36.40
C PRO A 903 1.75 14.91 37.32
N GLY A 904 2.32 13.72 37.50
CA GLY A 904 3.48 13.54 38.38
C GLY A 904 4.71 14.31 37.89
N GLY A 905 5.44 14.95 38.82
CA GLY A 905 6.70 15.62 38.51
C GLY A 905 6.58 17.05 37.98
N ILE A 906 5.50 17.77 38.31
CA ILE A 906 5.39 19.22 38.05
C ILE A 906 6.63 19.92 38.62
N VAL A 907 7.24 20.80 37.82
CA VAL A 907 8.39 21.60 38.23
C VAL A 907 7.87 22.89 38.85
N THR A 908 8.23 23.12 40.10
CA THR A 908 7.83 24.31 40.86
C THR A 908 9.04 25.17 41.21
N SER A 909 8.83 26.45 41.45
CA SER A 909 9.77 27.26 42.23
C SER A 909 9.88 26.71 43.66
N GLU A 910 10.77 27.32 44.45
CA GLU A 910 10.68 27.27 45.91
C GLU A 910 9.31 27.80 46.38
N PHE A 911 8.86 27.39 47.57
CA PHE A 911 7.65 27.92 48.19
C PHE A 911 8.01 29.17 48.99
N TRP A 912 7.39 30.29 48.67
CA TRP A 912 7.73 31.58 49.26
C TRP A 912 6.70 31.99 50.31
N ASP A 913 7.18 32.25 51.52
CA ASP A 913 6.45 32.88 52.62
C ASP A 913 6.71 34.40 52.60
N TYR A 914 5.89 35.16 53.33
CA TYR A 914 6.01 36.60 53.47
C TYR A 914 5.93 37.01 54.94
N ALA A 915 7.06 37.49 55.46
CA ALA A 915 7.13 38.12 56.77
C ALA A 915 7.34 39.64 56.62
N SER A 916 8.57 40.13 56.59
CA SER A 916 8.94 41.54 56.31
C SER A 916 9.41 41.74 54.85
N GLY A 917 9.15 40.74 54.01
CA GLY A 917 9.67 40.53 52.67
C GLY A 917 9.54 39.05 52.30
N TYR A 918 9.84 38.70 51.05
CA TYR A 918 9.78 37.31 50.59
C TYR A 918 10.97 36.49 51.09
N SER A 919 10.67 35.30 51.60
CA SER A 919 11.65 34.29 52.00
C SER A 919 11.15 32.90 51.63
N THR A 920 12.05 32.02 51.20
CA THR A 920 11.67 30.64 50.86
C THR A 920 11.45 29.80 52.12
N SER A 921 10.59 28.79 52.02
CA SER A 921 10.27 27.85 53.07
C SER A 921 10.31 26.42 52.54
N ASP A 922 10.92 25.53 53.31
CA ASP A 922 10.97 24.10 53.04
C ASP A 922 9.82 23.32 53.70
N THR A 923 8.95 24.02 54.43
CA THR A 923 7.86 23.43 55.21
C THR A 923 6.61 24.30 55.13
N ILE A 924 5.49 23.70 54.72
CA ILE A 924 4.16 24.29 54.74
C ILE A 924 3.61 24.19 56.16
N TYR A 925 3.50 25.33 56.85
CA TYR A 925 3.00 25.41 58.22
C TYR A 925 1.50 25.69 58.26
N PRO A 926 0.75 25.08 59.20
CA PRO A 926 -0.67 25.33 59.35
C PRO A 926 -1.00 26.81 59.56
N GLY A 927 -1.93 27.33 58.76
CA GLY A 927 -2.44 28.71 58.84
C GLY A 927 -1.74 29.70 57.93
N LYS A 928 -0.62 29.30 57.30
CA LYS A 928 0.14 30.14 56.36
C LYS A 928 -0.21 29.85 54.91
N GLY A 929 -0.27 30.90 54.11
CA GLY A 929 -0.31 30.81 52.65
C GLY A 929 1.10 30.89 52.06
N TYR A 930 1.27 30.36 50.86
CA TYR A 930 2.57 30.32 50.17
C TYR A 930 2.41 30.64 48.69
N TRP A 931 3.41 31.32 48.12
CA TRP A 931 3.54 31.46 46.68
C TRP A 931 4.36 30.31 46.10
N VAL A 932 3.90 29.75 44.99
CA VAL A 932 4.66 28.78 44.21
C VAL A 932 4.42 28.99 42.72
N LYS A 933 5.50 29.09 41.94
CA LYS A 933 5.42 29.16 40.48
C LYS A 933 5.44 27.76 39.91
N SER A 934 4.42 27.38 39.15
CA SER A 934 4.36 26.09 38.47
C SER A 934 4.72 26.23 37.00
N ASN A 935 5.42 25.25 36.43
CA ASN A 935 5.76 25.22 35.00
C ASN A 935 4.62 24.73 34.10
N GLN A 936 3.52 24.24 34.68
CA GLN A 936 2.33 23.77 33.97
C GLN A 936 1.12 23.73 34.92
N ALA A 937 -0.09 23.64 34.37
CA ALA A 937 -1.29 23.40 35.17
C ALA A 937 -1.34 21.96 35.73
N GLY A 938 -1.95 21.78 36.89
CA GLY A 938 -2.15 20.48 37.51
C GLY A 938 -2.64 20.56 38.96
N THR A 939 -2.52 19.47 39.69
CA THR A 939 -2.94 19.39 41.10
C THR A 939 -1.77 19.07 42.00
N LEU A 940 -1.58 19.82 43.09
CA LEU A 940 -0.66 19.53 44.17
C LEU A 940 -1.42 18.90 45.35
N THR A 941 -1.02 17.73 45.81
CA THR A 941 -1.65 17.06 46.95
C THR A 941 -0.74 17.10 48.17
N LEU A 942 -1.24 17.72 49.23
CA LEU A 942 -0.65 17.78 50.56
C LEU A 942 -1.30 16.69 51.40
N SER A 943 -0.49 15.85 52.05
CA SER A 943 -0.97 14.81 52.97
C SER A 943 0.00 14.66 54.14
N SER A 944 -0.49 14.83 55.37
CA SER A 944 0.26 14.45 56.59
C SER A 944 0.08 12.98 56.97
N LEU A 945 -0.79 12.25 56.28
CA LEU A 945 -0.96 10.80 56.46
C LEU A 945 0.20 10.05 55.80
N VAL A 946 0.85 9.15 56.54
CA VAL A 946 2.01 8.37 56.07
C VAL A 946 1.53 7.34 55.05
N ASN A 947 2.00 7.43 53.81
CA ASN A 947 1.61 6.55 52.70
C ASN A 947 1.91 5.07 52.97
N SER A 948 0.90 4.29 53.37
CA SER A 948 0.85 2.84 53.19
C SER A 948 -0.08 2.51 52.01
N SER A 949 0.53 2.44 50.82
CA SER A 949 0.10 1.62 49.68
C SER A 949 -1.42 1.55 49.36
N ALA A 950 -1.90 2.36 48.40
CA ALA A 950 -3.05 1.99 47.59
C ALA A 950 -3.10 2.73 46.23
N ASN A 951 -3.17 1.93 45.17
CA ASN A 951 -3.83 2.19 43.88
C ASN A 951 -3.23 3.17 42.88
N GLY A 952 -2.44 2.61 41.95
CA GLY A 952 -2.86 2.58 40.54
C GLY A 952 -3.00 3.92 39.82
N GLY A 953 -2.00 4.80 39.92
CA GLY A 953 -1.88 5.99 39.10
C GLY A 953 -0.63 6.77 39.50
N SER A 954 0.23 7.08 38.53
CA SER A 954 1.55 7.70 38.75
C SER A 954 1.47 9.15 39.30
N LEU A 955 1.11 9.33 40.57
CA LEU A 955 1.34 10.58 41.30
C LEU A 955 2.84 10.66 41.63
N GLY A 956 3.53 11.59 40.99
CA GLY A 956 4.97 11.82 41.17
C GLY A 956 5.23 13.01 42.09
N LYS A 957 6.26 12.94 42.93
CA LYS A 957 6.73 14.09 43.74
C LYS A 957 7.00 15.31 42.85
N ILE A 958 6.74 16.51 43.35
CA ILE A 958 7.12 17.75 42.67
C ILE A 958 8.64 17.87 42.51
N LYS A 959 9.10 18.67 41.54
CA LYS A 959 10.51 19.01 41.35
C LYS A 959 10.73 20.49 41.62
N ILE A 960 11.45 20.83 42.67
CA ILE A 960 11.69 22.23 43.05
C ILE A 960 12.96 22.75 42.37
N VAL A 961 12.85 23.91 41.71
CA VAL A 961 13.96 24.62 41.05
C VAL A 961 14.09 26.02 41.64
N GLN A 962 15.31 26.43 41.99
CA GLN A 962 15.56 27.79 42.49
C GLN A 962 15.43 28.82 41.36
N THR A 963 14.75 29.94 41.64
CA THR A 963 14.48 30.99 40.65
C THR A 963 14.94 32.36 41.15
N SER A 964 15.46 33.21 40.27
CA SER A 964 15.77 34.61 40.59
C SER A 964 14.54 35.54 40.49
N GLU A 965 13.44 35.07 39.93
CA GLU A 965 12.17 35.77 39.86
C GLU A 965 11.47 35.75 41.22
N LEU A 966 11.06 36.93 41.71
CA LEU A 966 10.34 37.08 42.97
C LEU A 966 8.81 36.95 42.76
N PRO A 967 8.06 36.46 43.77
CA PRO A 967 6.59 36.39 43.69
C PRO A 967 5.92 37.77 43.54
N PRO A 968 4.68 37.84 43.02
CA PRO A 968 3.92 39.08 42.90
C PRO A 968 3.77 39.79 44.26
N PRO A 969 3.99 41.12 44.38
CA PRO A 969 3.85 41.85 45.65
C PRO A 969 2.40 41.93 46.13
N PRO A 970 2.11 42.17 47.43
CA PRO A 970 0.74 42.21 47.96
C PRO A 970 -0.16 43.24 47.23
N PRO A 971 -1.49 43.05 47.23
CA PRO A 971 -2.41 43.95 46.53
C PRO A 971 -2.34 45.38 47.09
N GLU A 972 -2.06 46.37 46.23
CA GLU A 972 -2.18 47.78 46.57
C GLU A 972 -3.51 48.34 46.04
N GLY A 973 -4.41 48.75 46.96
CA GLY A 973 -5.58 49.58 46.65
C GLY A 973 -6.89 48.82 46.43
N ASP A 974 -7.92 49.24 47.18
CA ASP A 974 -9.27 48.69 47.18
C ASP A 974 -10.01 48.99 45.86
N GLY A 975 -10.56 47.97 45.18
CA GLY A 975 -11.49 48.23 44.08
C GLY A 975 -11.87 47.05 43.18
N TYR A 976 -13.02 46.45 43.48
CA TYR A 976 -14.07 46.01 42.56
C TYR A 976 -14.44 44.52 42.46
N ILE A 977 -15.76 44.38 42.58
CA ILE A 977 -16.67 43.25 42.65
C ILE A 977 -17.39 43.07 41.30
N ASN A 978 -17.77 41.84 41.00
CA ASN A 978 -18.49 41.33 39.82
C ASN A 978 -19.59 42.21 39.21
N ASN A 979 -19.61 42.33 37.89
CA ASN A 979 -20.68 41.77 37.04
C ASN A 979 -20.39 42.00 35.55
N SER A 980 -20.63 40.96 34.74
CA SER A 980 -20.67 40.93 33.26
C SER A 980 -19.84 42.01 32.59
N ILE A 981 -18.56 41.73 32.31
CA ILE A 981 -17.69 42.76 31.75
C ILE A 981 -18.01 42.95 30.25
N ILE A 982 -19.04 43.75 29.99
CA ILE A 982 -19.03 44.66 28.85
C ILE A 982 -18.03 45.75 29.24
N PRO A 983 -16.94 45.96 28.47
CA PRO A 983 -15.96 46.99 28.81
C PRO A 983 -16.65 48.36 28.89
N SER A 984 -16.16 49.28 29.72
CA SER A 984 -16.81 50.60 29.90
C SER A 984 -16.42 51.61 28.83
N GLU A 985 -15.37 51.33 28.06
CA GLU A 985 -14.84 52.20 27.02
C GLU A 985 -14.40 51.41 25.78
N PHE A 986 -14.26 52.13 24.66
CA PHE A 986 -13.55 51.56 23.52
C PHE A 986 -12.06 51.61 23.80
N ALA A 987 -11.36 50.50 23.56
CA ALA A 987 -9.91 50.43 23.72
C ALA A 987 -9.33 49.44 22.72
N LEU A 988 -8.16 49.75 22.16
CA LEU A 988 -7.37 48.79 21.39
C LEU A 988 -6.27 48.24 22.31
N GLU A 989 -6.02 46.94 22.29
CA GLU A 989 -4.96 46.31 23.08
C GLU A 989 -3.70 46.08 22.26
N GLN A 990 -2.58 45.93 22.96
CA GLN A 990 -1.32 45.55 22.33
C GLN A 990 -1.41 44.09 21.83
N ASN A 991 -1.10 43.88 20.56
CA ASN A 991 -1.10 42.56 19.94
C ASN A 991 -0.13 41.60 20.63
N TYR A 992 -0.48 40.32 20.67
CA TYR A 992 0.35 39.26 21.23
C TYR A 992 0.35 38.01 20.34
N PRO A 993 1.52 37.37 20.12
CA PRO A 993 2.85 37.82 20.53
C PRO A 993 3.28 39.13 19.83
N ASN A 994 4.24 39.86 20.42
CA ASN A 994 4.90 41.01 19.80
C ASN A 994 6.33 41.15 20.36
N PRO A 995 7.40 40.85 19.60
CA PRO A 995 7.39 40.56 18.16
C PRO A 995 6.73 39.21 17.82
N PHE A 996 6.27 39.05 16.58
CA PHE A 996 5.56 37.83 16.14
C PHE A 996 6.08 37.28 14.81
N ASN A 997 5.80 35.99 14.55
CA ASN A 997 6.09 35.30 13.28
C ASN A 997 5.30 33.97 13.15
N PRO A 998 4.50 33.73 12.08
CA PRO A 998 3.99 34.70 11.11
C PRO A 998 2.66 35.34 11.55
N SER A 999 2.06 34.93 12.69
CA SER A 999 0.75 35.43 13.14
C SER A 999 0.76 36.02 14.55
N THR A 1000 -0.20 36.92 14.78
CA THR A 1000 -0.44 37.60 16.06
C THR A 1000 -1.92 37.88 16.23
N VAL A 1001 -2.37 38.06 17.47
CA VAL A 1001 -3.75 38.37 17.79
C VAL A 1001 -3.85 39.81 18.27
N ILE A 1002 -4.77 40.57 17.68
CA ILE A 1002 -5.10 41.94 18.07
C ILE A 1002 -6.44 41.91 18.82
N SER A 1003 -6.42 42.34 20.08
CA SER A 1003 -7.63 42.40 20.91
C SER A 1003 -8.11 43.84 21.08
N TYR A 1004 -9.41 44.04 21.23
CA TYR A 1004 -10.01 45.36 21.46
C TYR A 1004 -11.35 45.27 22.17
N GLN A 1005 -11.80 46.39 22.72
CA GLN A 1005 -12.93 46.49 23.63
C GLN A 1005 -14.07 47.30 22.99
N LEU A 1006 -15.30 46.78 23.09
CA LEU A 1006 -16.51 47.46 22.62
C LEU A 1006 -17.50 47.63 23.78
N PRO A 1007 -17.70 48.83 24.34
CA PRO A 1007 -18.65 49.06 25.43
C PRO A 1007 -20.10 49.05 24.95
N VAL A 1008 -20.33 49.28 23.66
CA VAL A 1008 -21.65 49.28 23.02
C VAL A 1008 -21.54 48.68 21.60
N ASP A 1009 -22.63 48.10 21.11
CA ASP A 1009 -22.72 47.54 19.77
C ASP A 1009 -22.41 48.63 18.72
N SER A 1010 -21.44 48.38 17.83
CA SER A 1010 -20.85 49.42 16.99
C SER A 1010 -20.39 48.92 15.62
N ARG A 1011 -20.30 49.82 14.63
CA ARG A 1011 -19.58 49.52 13.37
C ARG A 1011 -18.07 49.69 13.58
N VAL A 1012 -17.33 48.62 13.41
CA VAL A 1012 -15.90 48.51 13.69
C VAL A 1012 -15.11 48.38 12.40
N THR A 1013 -14.06 49.20 12.25
CA THR A 1013 -13.06 49.03 11.22
C THR A 1013 -11.67 48.85 11.86
N LEU A 1014 -11.02 47.71 11.61
CA LEU A 1014 -9.65 47.40 12.05
C LEU A 1014 -8.75 47.21 10.82
N LYS A 1015 -7.79 48.10 10.63
CA LYS A 1015 -6.87 48.11 9.47
C LYS A 1015 -5.43 48.11 9.90
N VAL A 1016 -4.57 47.47 9.11
CA VAL A 1016 -3.11 47.43 9.30
C VAL A 1016 -2.43 48.28 8.24
N TYR A 1017 -1.40 49.00 8.65
CA TYR A 1017 -0.64 49.97 7.88
C TYR A 1017 0.86 49.68 7.95
N ASN A 1018 1.57 49.94 6.86
CA ASN A 1018 3.03 49.98 6.87
C ASN A 1018 3.55 51.31 7.46
N VAL A 1019 4.88 51.45 7.60
CA VAL A 1019 5.51 52.67 8.15
C VAL A 1019 5.30 53.93 7.31
N LEU A 1020 4.89 53.79 6.04
CA LEU A 1020 4.55 54.91 5.16
C LEU A 1020 3.09 55.37 5.33
N GLY A 1021 2.29 54.66 6.14
CA GLY A 1021 0.88 54.95 6.37
C GLY A 1021 -0.06 54.39 5.31
N GLU A 1022 0.40 53.49 4.44
CA GLU A 1022 -0.43 52.81 3.46
C GLU A 1022 -1.15 51.62 4.10
N VAL A 1023 -2.44 51.40 3.79
CA VAL A 1023 -3.20 50.24 4.29
C VAL A 1023 -2.68 48.98 3.59
N VAL A 1024 -2.13 48.05 4.36
CA VAL A 1024 -1.66 46.74 3.86
C VAL A 1024 -2.66 45.61 4.11
N ALA A 1025 -3.55 45.75 5.10
CA ALA A 1025 -4.64 44.80 5.32
C ALA A 1025 -5.85 45.48 5.99
N THR A 1026 -7.06 45.01 5.68
CA THR A 1026 -8.28 45.32 6.44
C THR A 1026 -8.76 44.04 7.09
N LEU A 1027 -8.72 43.98 8.42
CA LEU A 1027 -9.02 42.77 9.18
C LEU A 1027 -10.49 42.69 9.59
N VAL A 1028 -11.11 43.85 9.86
CA VAL A 1028 -12.54 43.96 10.21
C VAL A 1028 -13.09 45.25 9.57
N ASP A 1029 -14.29 45.20 8.99
CA ASP A 1029 -15.05 46.37 8.53
C ASP A 1029 -16.57 46.09 8.50
N GLU A 1030 -17.16 45.92 9.69
CA GLU A 1030 -18.55 45.45 9.86
C GLU A 1030 -19.16 45.90 11.19
N PHE A 1031 -20.45 45.60 11.43
CA PHE A 1031 -21.12 45.90 12.70
C PHE A 1031 -20.99 44.74 13.69
N GLN A 1032 -20.54 45.03 14.91
CA GLN A 1032 -20.27 44.03 15.95
C GLN A 1032 -20.90 44.41 17.29
N VAL A 1033 -21.41 43.42 18.01
CA VAL A 1033 -22.03 43.60 19.34
C VAL A 1033 -20.98 43.89 20.43
N SER A 1034 -21.39 44.57 21.50
CA SER A 1034 -20.58 44.93 22.67
C SER A 1034 -19.91 43.74 23.36
N GLY A 1035 -18.76 43.99 23.98
CA GLY A 1035 -17.88 43.00 24.61
C GLY A 1035 -16.42 43.13 24.16
N PHE A 1036 -15.56 42.31 24.75
CA PHE A 1036 -14.16 42.16 24.32
C PHE A 1036 -14.10 41.34 23.02
N LYS A 1037 -13.29 41.78 22.05
CA LYS A 1037 -13.11 41.18 20.73
C LYS A 1037 -11.64 40.91 20.46
N PHE A 1038 -11.38 39.98 19.56
CA PHE A 1038 -10.03 39.72 19.05
C PHE A 1038 -10.07 39.32 17.58
N GLN A 1039 -9.01 39.63 16.85
CA GLN A 1039 -8.82 39.25 15.45
C GLN A 1039 -7.39 38.81 15.22
N GLU A 1040 -7.21 37.62 14.64
CA GLU A 1040 -5.90 37.14 14.22
C GLU A 1040 -5.50 37.80 12.89
N TRP A 1041 -4.23 38.20 12.80
CA TRP A 1041 -3.59 38.56 11.54
C TRP A 1041 -2.43 37.60 11.26
N ASN A 1042 -2.55 36.85 10.16
CA ASN A 1042 -1.45 36.08 9.59
C ASN A 1042 -0.84 36.87 8.42
N VAL A 1043 0.45 37.14 8.52
CA VAL A 1043 1.12 38.19 7.74
C VAL A 1043 1.51 37.78 6.31
N GLY A 1044 1.35 36.51 5.93
CA GLY A 1044 1.68 36.01 4.59
C GLY A 1044 3.09 36.39 4.12
N GLU A 1045 3.22 36.95 2.90
CA GLU A 1045 4.51 37.36 2.31
C GLU A 1045 4.98 38.78 2.69
N HIS A 1046 4.29 39.48 3.59
CA HIS A 1046 4.71 40.84 3.98
C HIS A 1046 6.11 40.85 4.63
N PRO A 1047 6.97 41.85 4.35
CA PRO A 1047 8.37 41.88 4.80
C PRO A 1047 8.49 42.10 6.32
N SER A 1048 9.54 41.56 6.95
CA SER A 1048 9.87 41.85 8.36
C SER A 1048 9.97 43.35 8.59
N GLY A 1049 9.42 43.83 9.70
CA GLY A 1049 9.40 45.26 9.98
C GLY A 1049 8.30 45.68 10.93
N VAL A 1050 8.25 46.98 11.14
CA VAL A 1050 7.24 47.62 12.00
C VAL A 1050 5.97 47.85 11.20
N TYR A 1051 4.85 47.40 11.73
CA TYR A 1051 3.52 47.69 11.23
C TYR A 1051 2.72 48.43 12.30
N MET A 1052 1.70 49.16 11.90
CA MET A 1052 0.74 49.79 12.80
C MET A 1052 -0.65 49.26 12.49
N TYR A 1053 -1.46 49.02 13.51
CA TYR A 1053 -2.86 48.67 13.34
C TYR A 1053 -3.73 49.71 14.03
N LYS A 1054 -4.81 50.09 13.36
CA LYS A 1054 -5.73 51.14 13.76
C LYS A 1054 -7.13 50.59 13.88
N LEU A 1055 -7.71 50.77 15.06
CA LEU A 1055 -9.13 50.57 15.31
C LEU A 1055 -9.86 51.91 15.10
N SER A 1056 -10.97 51.88 14.38
CA SER A 1056 -11.84 53.05 14.16
C SER A 1056 -13.29 52.65 14.37
N ILE A 1057 -13.97 53.35 15.28
CA ILE A 1057 -15.35 53.10 15.69
C ILE A 1057 -16.05 54.44 15.90
N GLY A 1058 -16.87 54.86 14.94
CA GLY A 1058 -17.49 56.19 14.97
C GLY A 1058 -16.44 57.31 15.08
N THR A 1059 -16.45 58.04 16.21
CA THR A 1059 -15.48 59.09 16.53
C THR A 1059 -14.26 58.59 17.32
N PHE A 1060 -14.31 57.37 17.87
CA PHE A 1060 -13.18 56.77 18.57
C PHE A 1060 -12.20 56.15 17.58
N SER A 1061 -10.90 56.42 17.78
CA SER A 1061 -9.86 55.75 17.03
C SER A 1061 -8.56 55.66 17.81
N GLU A 1062 -7.94 54.48 17.77
CA GLU A 1062 -6.68 54.21 18.45
C GLU A 1062 -5.74 53.41 17.52
N ILE A 1063 -4.44 53.70 17.60
CA ILE A 1063 -3.39 53.07 16.79
C ILE A 1063 -2.36 52.46 17.72
N LYS A 1064 -1.97 51.21 17.46
CA LYS A 1064 -0.82 50.57 18.12
C LYS A 1064 0.15 49.98 17.12
N ARG A 1065 1.38 49.76 17.58
CA ARG A 1065 2.51 49.30 16.77
C ARG A 1065 2.80 47.83 17.04
N MET A 1066 3.08 47.06 16.00
CA MET A 1066 3.52 45.68 16.07
C MET A 1066 4.79 45.45 15.26
N LEU A 1067 5.59 44.46 15.67
CA LEU A 1067 6.86 44.11 15.03
C LEU A 1067 6.80 42.68 14.49
N LEU A 1068 6.85 42.55 13.17
CA LEU A 1068 7.02 41.26 12.50
C LEU A 1068 8.51 40.96 12.36
N ILE A 1069 8.93 39.76 12.81
CA ILE A 1069 10.30 39.26 12.64
C ILE A 1069 10.25 37.93 11.90
N LYS A 1070 10.49 37.95 10.59
CA LYS A 1070 10.81 36.74 9.81
C LYS A 1070 12.27 36.38 9.91
#